data_AF-A0A076H4C2-F1
#
_entry.id   AF-A0A076H4C2-F1
#
_cell.length_a   1.000
_cell.length_b   1.000
_cell.length_c   1.000
_cell.angle_alpha   90.00
_cell.angle_beta   90.00
_cell.angle_gamma   90.00
#
_symmetry.space_group_name_H-M   'P 1'
#
loop_
_entity.id
_entity.type
_entity.pdbx_description
1 polymer ?
#
loop_
_entity_poly.entity_id
_entity_poly.type
_entity_poly.pdbx_seq_one_letter_code
_entity_poly.pdbx_strand_id
1 'polypeptide(L)'
;MNYGYNEGLGPFDIATLQYLYGPNITKSTGNTTYYLDTSTLNGYKTIWDNGGTDTITAANSSAAVYIDLRSATLEDEAGGGGYLSRVDDEYIGYTIAYNTTGTAAIENALGSSQNDRLTGNSSDNSLSGGTGNDTLIGGAGDDTYVVDSTSDVVTESSSDGTDLIQASVTYTAPSNVEQLTLTGSSNINATGNALDNTLTGNSGNNSIDGSTGDDTLIGGAGDDTYVVDSTSDVVTESSSEGTDLIQASVTYTAPSNVEQLTLTGSGHINATGNALANTLIGNSGANRLIGGDANDTLTGGTGADQFQLGGGDDLITDFSIASGDVVGIENGQSYSISQSGSDALISVASVGSVLLQGINAEDFDEETLIVRTDGSGNPSSTAPTLTSATYNASSGALAVTGANLTANSGSDNDIDVSKLTLTGEGSNTYTLTSADVELTSATAFSITLNAADQLQLAGLLNKDGTSSGAGTTYNIAAALNWNPGASSSPADSTGNAITVSNVAAPSLSSATYDDSSGVLALTGSNLPAYPGASNDIDVSKLTITGGSGSTYTLTTSDVELTSATAASITLNSTDQSNLDSLLNKNGTASTQGTTYNIAAADDWAPGADSSTDIADLTGNAITVSNSPAPTPTPAPTPAPSPSGGGGGGGGSGGGGGTPTPAPRPTPAPAPTQPRTPLPTPAPAPAPTTAPAPGSTQPPGPTRPPTSGPNTDNNNATANTTNTGALNPKQIAALSLNAIANLSTQQVQKLSTASIGALKPAQLSKFKPDVISSFSQQQIANIKPSTIKALKPSQVSSMATRLINAMQGKQVRKLTPRTIKALRPNQVSKLSTQFVAAMTNKQLRKLPSDDLTPKQLKTFPTKALSKLTPKQFKQLNIKQINALPDDLLNRLNNRQLKALNRALRGANGSRRLTQNTQRRTIEPLAEPIVIQDPRETWFSITTDQSTHQRDLQTNDPLDLLALSNPNQSLPL
;
A
#
# COMPACT_ATOMS: atom_id res chain seq x y z
N MET A 1 88.28 -8.43 19.45
CA MET A 1 88.34 -9.86 19.04
C MET A 1 88.52 -10.72 20.27
N ASN A 2 87.43 -11.00 20.99
CA ASN A 2 87.37 -12.15 21.90
C ASN A 2 86.53 -13.19 21.16
N TYR A 3 87.17 -14.05 20.39
CA TYR A 3 86.50 -15.26 19.90
C TYR A 3 86.45 -16.22 21.08
N GLY A 4 85.27 -16.34 21.71
CA GLY A 4 84.98 -17.45 22.61
C GLY A 4 85.12 -18.74 21.82
N TYR A 5 85.95 -19.67 22.29
CA TYR A 5 86.09 -20.96 21.62
C TYR A 5 84.79 -21.76 21.79
N ASN A 6 84.27 -22.25 20.67
CA ASN A 6 83.12 -23.14 20.65
C ASN A 6 83.48 -24.46 21.36
N GLU A 7 82.77 -24.83 22.42
CA GLU A 7 82.94 -26.14 23.08
C GLU A 7 82.15 -27.27 22.39
N GLY A 8 81.40 -26.97 21.33
CA GLY A 8 80.59 -27.91 20.56
C GLY A 8 80.86 -27.89 19.05
N LEU A 9 80.13 -28.76 18.34
CA LEU A 9 80.12 -28.82 16.87
C LEU A 9 79.23 -27.69 16.32
N GLY A 10 79.69 -27.01 15.26
CA GLY A 10 78.86 -26.07 14.49
C GLY A 10 77.85 -26.77 13.58
N PRO A 11 76.91 -26.03 12.96
CA PRO A 11 75.89 -26.57 12.05
C PRO A 11 76.53 -27.25 10.82
N PHE A 12 77.62 -26.68 10.29
CA PHE A 12 78.38 -27.30 9.20
C PHE A 12 79.18 -28.53 9.65
N ASP A 13 79.69 -28.58 10.89
CA ASP A 13 80.34 -29.78 11.42
C ASP A 13 79.31 -30.91 11.54
N ILE A 14 78.12 -30.60 12.08
CA ILE A 14 77.02 -31.56 12.19
C ILE A 14 76.54 -32.00 10.80
N ALA A 15 76.30 -31.08 9.86
CA ALA A 15 75.90 -31.41 8.49
C ALA A 15 76.97 -32.25 7.75
N THR A 16 78.25 -31.96 7.96
CA THR A 16 79.36 -32.74 7.40
C THR A 16 79.41 -34.14 7.99
N LEU A 17 79.20 -34.28 9.30
CA LEU A 17 79.13 -35.60 9.97
C LEU A 17 77.89 -36.40 9.53
N GLN A 18 76.73 -35.75 9.38
CA GLN A 18 75.53 -36.37 8.80
C GLN A 18 75.80 -36.86 7.36
N TYR A 19 76.48 -36.07 6.54
CA TYR A 19 76.83 -36.46 5.16
C TYR A 19 77.80 -37.64 5.11
N LEU A 20 78.80 -37.67 6.00
CA LEU A 20 79.83 -38.72 6.03
C LEU A 20 79.35 -40.05 6.66
N TYR A 21 78.46 -39.98 7.66
CA TYR A 21 78.11 -41.14 8.50
C TYR A 21 76.60 -41.44 8.59
N GLY A 22 75.75 -40.58 8.01
CA GLY A 22 74.31 -40.59 8.19
C GLY A 22 73.85 -39.78 9.42
N PRO A 23 72.63 -39.22 9.42
CA PRO A 23 72.05 -38.56 10.58
C PRO A 23 71.75 -39.55 11.71
N ASN A 24 71.94 -39.13 12.97
CA ASN A 24 71.61 -39.96 14.12
C ASN A 24 70.12 -39.84 14.49
N ILE A 25 69.31 -40.66 13.83
CA ILE A 25 67.84 -40.71 13.99
C ILE A 25 67.33 -41.22 15.35
N THR A 26 68.22 -41.48 16.32
CA THR A 26 67.84 -41.95 17.67
C THR A 26 68.18 -40.94 18.77
N LYS A 27 68.77 -39.80 18.41
CA LYS A 27 69.18 -38.75 19.33
C LYS A 27 68.06 -37.72 19.42
N SER A 28 67.45 -37.62 20.61
CA SER A 28 66.28 -36.79 20.90
C SER A 28 65.11 -37.14 19.96
N THR A 29 64.19 -37.95 20.46
CA THR A 29 63.04 -38.47 19.68
C THR A 29 61.76 -38.38 20.50
N GLY A 30 61.69 -37.37 21.37
CA GLY A 30 60.59 -37.04 22.24
C GLY A 30 60.84 -35.67 22.88
N ASN A 31 59.75 -35.03 23.30
CA ASN A 31 59.67 -33.61 23.67
C ASN A 31 60.81 -33.15 24.60
N THR A 32 61.60 -32.19 24.11
CA THR A 32 62.82 -31.68 24.72
C THR A 32 62.74 -30.16 24.86
N THR A 33 63.08 -29.65 26.05
CA THR A 33 63.14 -28.21 26.34
C THR A 33 64.59 -27.73 26.41
N TYR A 34 64.91 -26.73 25.60
CA TYR A 34 66.21 -26.07 25.46
C TYR A 34 66.17 -24.69 26.11
N TYR A 35 66.98 -24.46 27.14
CA TYR A 35 66.98 -23.21 27.90
C TYR A 35 67.97 -22.19 27.32
N LEU A 36 67.46 -21.04 26.88
CA LEU A 36 68.22 -19.89 26.38
C LEU A 36 68.40 -18.86 27.50
N ASP A 37 69.42 -19.06 28.34
CA ASP A 37 69.77 -18.16 29.43
C ASP A 37 71.31 -18.08 29.59
N THR A 38 71.84 -16.87 29.71
CA THR A 38 73.26 -16.57 30.00
C THR A 38 73.80 -17.27 31.27
N SER A 39 72.95 -17.64 32.22
CA SER A 39 73.37 -18.42 33.39
C SER A 39 73.69 -19.90 33.06
N THR A 40 73.20 -20.39 31.93
CA THR A 40 73.31 -21.79 31.47
C THR A 40 74.13 -21.97 30.19
N LEU A 41 74.30 -20.90 29.40
CA LEU A 41 74.99 -20.88 28.12
C LEU A 41 76.24 -20.00 28.16
N ASN A 42 77.41 -20.64 28.10
CA ASN A 42 78.68 -19.97 27.85
C ASN A 42 78.98 -20.01 26.34
N GLY A 43 78.45 -19.03 25.59
CA GLY A 43 78.63 -18.91 24.14
C GLY A 43 77.59 -19.66 23.30
N TYR A 44 78.00 -20.07 22.11
CA TYR A 44 77.14 -20.60 21.05
C TYR A 44 77.08 -22.13 21.04
N LYS A 45 75.92 -22.71 20.73
CA LYS A 45 75.71 -24.16 20.54
C LYS A 45 74.81 -24.46 19.34
N THR A 46 74.97 -25.66 18.78
CA THR A 46 74.07 -26.19 17.75
C THR A 46 73.13 -27.24 18.34
N ILE A 47 71.83 -27.10 18.10
CA ILE A 47 70.82 -28.12 18.43
C ILE A 47 70.78 -29.16 17.30
N TRP A 48 70.86 -30.44 17.66
CA TRP A 48 70.44 -31.56 16.82
C TRP A 48 69.37 -32.32 17.60
N ASP A 49 68.14 -32.19 17.12
CA ASP A 49 66.98 -32.97 17.54
C ASP A 49 66.49 -33.80 16.35
N ASN A 50 65.81 -34.92 16.60
CA ASN A 50 65.26 -35.78 15.55
C ASN A 50 63.82 -36.23 15.87
N GLY A 51 63.11 -35.45 16.68
CA GLY A 51 61.66 -35.44 16.73
C GLY A 51 61.12 -35.41 18.15
N GLY A 52 59.85 -35.03 18.24
CA GLY A 52 59.20 -34.67 19.49
C GLY A 52 58.25 -33.52 19.20
N THR A 53 57.89 -32.79 20.25
CA THR A 53 57.38 -31.43 20.15
C THR A 53 58.23 -30.63 21.13
N ASP A 54 59.18 -29.88 20.57
CA ASP A 54 60.34 -29.37 21.28
C ASP A 54 60.23 -27.86 21.49
N THR A 55 60.95 -27.33 22.48
CA THR A 55 60.79 -25.93 22.91
C THR A 55 62.13 -25.27 23.15
N ILE A 56 62.37 -24.09 22.56
CA ILE A 56 63.39 -23.15 23.05
C ILE A 56 62.70 -22.18 24.01
N THR A 57 63.23 -22.03 25.24
CA THR A 57 62.66 -21.13 26.24
C THR A 57 63.69 -20.22 26.89
N ALA A 58 63.37 -18.93 26.95
CA ALA A 58 64.12 -17.87 27.63
C ALA A 58 63.41 -17.37 28.90
N ALA A 59 62.46 -18.14 29.46
CA ALA A 59 61.59 -17.68 30.57
C ALA A 59 62.33 -17.30 31.87
N ASN A 60 63.62 -17.65 31.99
CA ASN A 60 64.49 -17.26 33.11
C ASN A 60 65.49 -16.13 32.74
N SER A 61 65.50 -15.69 31.48
CA SER A 61 66.34 -14.57 31.02
C SER A 61 65.84 -13.26 31.64
N SER A 62 66.77 -12.44 32.13
CA SER A 62 66.49 -11.06 32.58
C SER A 62 66.74 -10.02 31.47
N ALA A 63 66.87 -10.48 30.24
CA ALA A 63 67.42 -9.78 29.09
C ALA A 63 66.59 -10.13 27.85
N ALA A 64 66.50 -9.19 26.90
CA ALA A 64 65.70 -9.37 25.71
C ALA A 64 66.32 -10.44 24.80
N VAL A 65 65.49 -11.28 24.18
CA VAL A 65 65.92 -12.39 23.33
C VAL A 65 65.41 -12.29 21.91
N TYR A 66 66.24 -12.76 21.00
CA TYR A 66 65.83 -13.17 19.67
C TYR A 66 65.81 -14.69 19.63
N ILE A 67 64.67 -15.31 19.33
CA ILE A 67 64.55 -16.75 19.11
C ILE A 67 64.18 -16.97 17.64
N ASP A 68 64.90 -17.86 16.98
CA ASP A 68 64.69 -18.22 15.59
C ASP A 68 64.67 -19.75 15.47
N LEU A 69 63.51 -20.29 15.11
CA LEU A 69 63.24 -21.73 15.05
C LEU A 69 63.63 -22.36 13.70
N ARG A 70 64.20 -21.59 12.78
CA ARG A 70 64.61 -22.09 11.46
C ARG A 70 65.93 -22.84 11.53
N SER A 71 65.98 -24.01 10.88
CA SER A 71 67.23 -24.74 10.66
C SER A 71 68.22 -23.93 9.81
N ALA A 72 69.50 -23.90 10.19
CA ALA A 72 70.55 -23.24 9.41
C ALA A 72 70.67 -23.85 8.00
N THR A 73 70.89 -23.02 6.98
CA THR A 73 71.05 -23.47 5.59
C THR A 73 72.52 -23.60 5.19
N LEU A 74 72.79 -24.11 3.98
CA LEU A 74 74.14 -24.21 3.44
C LEU A 74 74.67 -22.87 2.88
N GLU A 75 73.87 -21.80 2.84
CA GLU A 75 74.22 -20.53 2.17
C GLU A 75 74.60 -19.38 3.15
N ASP A 76 74.35 -19.54 4.45
CA ASP A 76 74.34 -18.44 5.44
C ASP A 76 75.73 -17.90 5.90
N GLU A 77 76.83 -18.33 5.30
CA GLU A 77 78.20 -18.04 5.78
C GLU A 77 78.71 -16.61 5.51
N ALA A 78 78.07 -15.82 4.63
CA ALA A 78 78.61 -14.52 4.21
C ALA A 78 78.60 -13.44 5.32
N GLY A 79 77.82 -13.61 6.39
CA GLY A 79 77.69 -12.66 7.51
C GLY A 79 78.05 -13.21 8.89
N GLY A 80 78.26 -14.53 9.01
CA GLY A 80 78.61 -15.20 10.26
C GLY A 80 77.41 -15.52 11.18
N GLY A 81 76.82 -16.70 11.01
CA GLY A 81 76.07 -17.36 12.10
C GLY A 81 74.74 -18.05 11.79
N GLY A 82 74.20 -17.95 10.57
CA GLY A 82 72.88 -18.52 10.26
C GLY A 82 71.74 -17.92 11.09
N TYR A 83 70.64 -18.66 11.22
CA TYR A 83 69.55 -18.35 12.14
C TYR A 83 70.00 -18.64 13.58
N LEU A 84 70.47 -17.59 14.27
CA LEU A 84 71.02 -17.66 15.62
C LEU A 84 70.05 -17.02 16.63
N SER A 85 69.48 -17.85 17.49
CA SER A 85 68.82 -17.40 18.72
C SER A 85 69.86 -16.82 19.69
N ARG A 86 69.59 -15.67 20.32
CA ARG A 86 70.56 -14.87 21.08
C ARG A 86 69.93 -13.98 22.17
N VAL A 87 70.74 -13.51 23.11
CA VAL A 87 70.35 -12.67 24.26
C VAL A 87 71.09 -11.32 24.21
N ASP A 88 70.39 -10.20 24.42
CA ASP A 88 70.95 -8.82 24.50
C ASP A 88 71.94 -8.45 23.35
N ASP A 89 71.61 -8.85 22.11
CA ASP A 89 72.47 -8.74 20.90
C ASP A 89 73.85 -9.47 21.00
N GLU A 90 74.19 -10.12 22.11
CA GLU A 90 75.44 -10.86 22.31
C GLU A 90 75.40 -12.25 21.63
N TYR A 91 76.55 -12.74 21.13
CA TYR A 91 76.67 -14.03 20.43
C TYR A 91 76.65 -15.25 21.40
N ILE A 92 75.64 -15.31 22.27
CA ILE A 92 75.36 -16.41 23.21
C ILE A 92 73.98 -16.99 22.86
N GLY A 93 73.91 -18.27 22.53
CA GLY A 93 72.64 -18.92 22.21
C GLY A 93 72.73 -20.12 21.27
N TYR A 94 71.65 -20.39 20.55
CA TYR A 94 71.45 -21.60 19.76
C TYR A 94 71.25 -21.32 18.26
N THR A 95 71.85 -22.14 17.40
CA THR A 95 71.29 -22.40 16.06
C THR A 95 70.78 -23.83 15.98
N ILE A 96 69.88 -24.10 15.05
CA ILE A 96 69.36 -25.43 14.76
C ILE A 96 70.14 -26.02 13.58
N ALA A 97 70.62 -27.25 13.70
CA ALA A 97 71.41 -27.91 12.66
C ALA A 97 70.62 -28.08 11.35
N TYR A 98 71.33 -28.15 10.23
CA TYR A 98 70.72 -28.42 8.93
C TYR A 98 69.95 -29.76 8.95
N ASN A 99 68.67 -29.69 8.57
CA ASN A 99 67.72 -30.79 8.65
C ASN A 99 67.74 -31.63 7.37
N THR A 100 68.61 -32.66 7.30
CA THR A 100 68.68 -33.59 6.15
C THR A 100 67.58 -34.65 6.13
N THR A 101 66.84 -34.83 7.22
CA THR A 101 65.85 -35.89 7.41
C THR A 101 64.41 -35.42 7.20
N GLY A 102 64.16 -34.11 7.26
CA GLY A 102 62.82 -33.53 7.34
C GLY A 102 62.18 -33.65 8.73
N THR A 103 62.95 -33.99 9.77
CA THR A 103 62.43 -34.31 11.13
C THR A 103 63.13 -33.58 12.27
N ALA A 104 64.08 -32.67 11.97
CA ALA A 104 64.80 -31.85 12.93
C ALA A 104 64.21 -30.42 12.96
N ALA A 105 62.93 -30.31 13.29
CA ALA A 105 62.27 -29.04 13.59
C ALA A 105 62.32 -28.76 15.10
N ILE A 106 62.03 -27.51 15.49
CA ILE A 106 61.71 -27.12 16.86
C ILE A 106 60.42 -26.32 16.76
N GLU A 107 59.39 -26.72 17.47
CA GLU A 107 58.03 -26.21 17.23
C GLU A 107 57.68 -25.03 18.15
N ASN A 108 58.30 -24.90 19.32
CA ASN A 108 57.83 -23.93 20.32
C ASN A 108 58.92 -22.94 20.73
N ALA A 109 58.53 -21.68 20.89
CA ALA A 109 59.35 -20.64 21.49
C ALA A 109 58.61 -19.96 22.65
N LEU A 110 59.26 -19.88 23.81
CA LEU A 110 58.82 -19.06 24.94
C LEU A 110 59.91 -18.03 25.24
N GLY A 111 59.58 -16.74 25.15
CA GLY A 111 60.48 -15.63 25.48
C GLY A 111 60.68 -15.46 26.98
N SER A 112 60.93 -14.22 27.39
CA SER A 112 61.42 -13.80 28.70
C SER A 112 60.37 -12.96 29.45
N SER A 113 60.79 -11.88 30.11
CA SER A 113 59.91 -10.85 30.66
C SER A 113 60.23 -9.46 30.07
N GLN A 114 60.81 -9.44 28.88
CA GLN A 114 61.37 -8.28 28.20
C GLN A 114 60.86 -8.27 26.75
N ASN A 115 61.09 -7.17 26.02
CA ASN A 115 60.64 -7.03 24.63
C ASN A 115 61.43 -7.95 23.69
N ASP A 116 60.82 -9.07 23.31
CA ASP A 116 61.46 -10.16 22.60
C ASP A 116 61.05 -10.23 21.13
N ARG A 117 61.81 -10.99 20.34
CA ARG A 117 61.46 -11.30 18.96
C ARG A 117 61.57 -12.79 18.70
N LEU A 118 60.43 -13.44 18.47
CA LEU A 118 60.32 -14.84 18.14
C LEU A 118 60.03 -14.98 16.64
N THR A 119 60.70 -15.93 15.98
CA THR A 119 60.49 -16.26 14.57
C THR A 119 60.43 -17.78 14.44
N GLY A 120 59.28 -18.28 13.99
CA GLY A 120 59.00 -19.68 13.73
C GLY A 120 59.65 -20.19 12.45
N ASN A 121 59.15 -21.32 11.93
CA ASN A 121 59.73 -22.00 10.77
C ASN A 121 58.69 -22.31 9.66
N SER A 122 58.54 -23.58 9.28
CA SER A 122 57.65 -24.03 8.19
C SER A 122 56.84 -25.26 8.64
N SER A 123 56.58 -25.33 9.93
CA SER A 123 55.82 -26.35 10.64
C SER A 123 55.05 -25.60 11.72
N ASP A 124 53.88 -26.12 12.10
CA ASP A 124 53.03 -25.58 13.17
C ASP A 124 53.86 -25.23 14.42
N ASN A 125 53.80 -23.98 14.88
CA ASN A 125 54.60 -23.46 15.98
C ASN A 125 53.72 -22.85 17.09
N SER A 126 54.22 -22.91 18.33
CA SER A 126 53.64 -22.14 19.44
C SER A 126 54.62 -21.08 19.92
N LEU A 127 54.25 -19.81 19.73
CA LEU A 127 55.08 -18.65 20.01
C LEU A 127 54.45 -17.81 21.13
N SER A 128 55.14 -17.71 22.26
CA SER A 128 54.75 -16.87 23.39
C SER A 128 55.94 -15.98 23.77
N GLY A 129 55.78 -14.66 23.68
CA GLY A 129 56.85 -13.73 24.08
C GLY A 129 57.14 -13.76 25.59
N GLY A 130 56.16 -14.19 26.38
CA GLY A 130 56.15 -13.96 27.83
C GLY A 130 55.48 -12.61 28.10
N THR A 131 55.88 -11.93 29.17
CA THR A 131 55.40 -10.56 29.42
C THR A 131 56.31 -9.58 28.71
N GLY A 132 55.78 -8.72 27.85
CA GLY A 132 56.64 -7.80 27.10
C GLY A 132 55.87 -6.85 26.20
N ASN A 133 56.58 -6.43 25.16
CA ASN A 133 56.01 -5.84 23.95
C ASN A 133 56.74 -6.53 22.81
N ASP A 134 56.22 -7.68 22.39
CA ASP A 134 57.00 -8.69 21.69
C ASP A 134 56.69 -8.70 20.19
N THR A 135 57.59 -9.27 19.39
CA THR A 135 57.36 -9.51 17.96
C THR A 135 57.31 -11.00 17.71
N LEU A 136 56.15 -11.52 17.34
CA LEU A 136 55.91 -12.92 17.03
C LEU A 136 55.68 -13.06 15.52
N ILE A 137 56.40 -13.98 14.89
CA ILE A 137 56.29 -14.28 13.45
C ILE A 137 56.27 -15.79 13.35
N GLY A 138 55.20 -16.40 12.86
CA GLY A 138 55.12 -17.83 12.63
C GLY A 138 55.97 -18.24 11.44
N GLY A 139 55.48 -17.90 10.25
CA GLY A 139 56.13 -18.26 9.00
C GLY A 139 55.18 -19.07 8.12
N ALA A 140 55.18 -20.40 8.30
CA ALA A 140 54.26 -21.31 7.63
C ALA A 140 54.01 -22.57 8.47
N GLY A 141 52.84 -23.17 8.30
CA GLY A 141 52.25 -24.11 9.27
C GLY A 141 51.05 -23.46 9.97
N ASP A 142 50.29 -24.25 10.73
CA ASP A 142 49.16 -23.72 11.51
C ASP A 142 49.70 -23.20 12.87
N ASP A 143 50.06 -21.92 12.95
CA ASP A 143 50.80 -21.36 14.09
C ASP A 143 49.87 -20.81 15.19
N THR A 144 50.37 -20.81 16.44
CA THR A 144 49.65 -20.34 17.63
C THR A 144 50.45 -19.28 18.40
N TYR A 145 49.87 -18.09 18.54
CA TYR A 145 50.45 -16.94 19.24
C TYR A 145 49.82 -16.76 20.61
N VAL A 146 50.63 -16.55 21.65
CA VAL A 146 50.14 -16.12 22.96
C VAL A 146 50.46 -14.64 23.13
N VAL A 147 49.41 -13.83 23.27
CA VAL A 147 49.47 -12.37 23.35
C VAL A 147 49.00 -11.90 24.73
N ASP A 148 49.86 -11.21 25.48
CA ASP A 148 49.55 -10.69 26.82
C ASP A 148 49.63 -9.16 26.93
N SER A 149 50.15 -8.49 25.90
CA SER A 149 50.24 -7.04 25.79
C SER A 149 49.56 -6.53 24.52
N THR A 150 48.84 -5.41 24.62
CA THR A 150 48.26 -4.74 23.44
C THR A 150 49.31 -4.10 22.52
N SER A 151 50.58 -4.18 22.91
CA SER A 151 51.73 -3.74 22.12
C SER A 151 52.53 -4.90 21.50
N ASP A 152 52.08 -6.15 21.67
CA ASP A 152 52.62 -7.30 20.97
C ASP A 152 52.24 -7.25 19.48
N VAL A 153 53.17 -7.64 18.62
CA VAL A 153 53.04 -7.60 17.16
C VAL A 153 53.17 -9.01 16.61
N VAL A 154 52.04 -9.60 16.21
CA VAL A 154 51.99 -10.80 15.36
C VAL A 154 52.18 -10.40 13.89
N THR A 155 52.83 -11.21 13.05
CA THR A 155 53.15 -10.85 11.65
C THR A 155 53.21 -12.07 10.73
N GLU A 156 52.09 -12.36 10.07
CA GLU A 156 51.96 -13.53 9.20
C GLU A 156 51.95 -13.24 7.70
N SER A 157 52.33 -14.28 6.96
CA SER A 157 52.40 -14.31 5.50
C SER A 157 51.10 -14.86 4.90
N SER A 158 50.77 -14.45 3.67
CA SER A 158 49.49 -14.81 3.06
C SER A 158 49.46 -16.28 2.61
N SER A 159 48.49 -17.04 3.11
CA SER A 159 48.16 -18.42 2.68
C SER A 159 49.17 -19.49 3.10
N ASP A 160 49.86 -19.30 4.22
CA ASP A 160 50.88 -20.21 4.73
C ASP A 160 50.40 -21.13 5.89
N GLY A 161 49.18 -20.92 6.42
CA GLY A 161 48.59 -21.68 7.55
C GLY A 161 47.09 -21.42 7.76
N THR A 162 46.56 -21.91 8.89
CA THR A 162 45.33 -21.43 9.55
C THR A 162 45.66 -21.02 10.99
N ASP A 163 45.89 -19.73 11.19
CA ASP A 163 46.62 -19.23 12.36
C ASP A 163 45.72 -18.83 13.54
N LEU A 164 46.19 -19.05 14.77
CA LEU A 164 45.45 -18.81 16.02
C LEU A 164 46.17 -17.84 16.97
N ILE A 165 45.51 -16.74 17.32
CA ILE A 165 45.92 -15.90 18.46
C ILE A 165 45.14 -16.31 19.72
N GLN A 166 45.85 -16.51 20.82
CA GLN A 166 45.31 -16.64 22.18
C GLN A 166 45.65 -15.37 22.96
N ALA A 167 44.68 -14.48 23.15
CA ALA A 167 44.89 -13.18 23.78
C ALA A 167 44.34 -13.14 25.21
N SER A 168 45.10 -12.57 26.16
CA SER A 168 44.60 -12.24 27.52
C SER A 168 44.26 -10.76 27.69
N VAL A 169 44.28 -10.01 26.60
CA VAL A 169 43.96 -8.57 26.49
C VAL A 169 42.99 -8.33 25.35
N THR A 170 42.39 -7.14 25.30
CA THR A 170 41.66 -6.69 24.10
C THR A 170 42.61 -6.63 22.91
N TYR A 171 42.30 -7.33 21.82
CA TYR A 171 43.21 -7.45 20.68
C TYR A 171 42.48 -7.42 19.33
N THR A 172 43.20 -6.98 18.31
CA THR A 172 42.76 -6.95 16.91
C THR A 172 43.68 -7.84 16.11
N ALA A 173 43.15 -8.83 15.42
CA ALA A 173 43.93 -9.73 14.57
C ALA A 173 44.61 -8.91 13.44
N PRO A 174 45.93 -9.10 13.19
CA PRO A 174 46.56 -8.55 12.01
C PRO A 174 46.06 -9.27 10.75
N SER A 175 46.43 -8.77 9.57
CA SER A 175 46.18 -9.45 8.30
C SER A 175 46.81 -10.84 8.26
N ASN A 176 46.16 -11.80 7.58
CA ASN A 176 46.60 -13.20 7.43
C ASN A 176 46.55 -14.01 8.74
N VAL A 177 45.63 -13.68 9.64
CA VAL A 177 45.31 -14.51 10.80
C VAL A 177 43.82 -14.84 10.75
N GLU A 178 43.47 -16.12 10.84
CA GLU A 178 42.10 -16.62 10.68
C GLU A 178 41.37 -16.75 12.02
N GLN A 179 42.06 -17.02 13.13
CA GLN A 179 41.43 -17.31 14.42
C GLN A 179 41.96 -16.42 15.57
N LEU A 180 41.06 -15.97 16.44
CA LEU A 180 41.39 -15.24 17.67
C LEU A 180 40.50 -15.73 18.81
N THR A 181 41.13 -16.23 19.88
CA THR A 181 40.47 -16.71 21.10
C THR A 181 40.89 -15.84 22.28
N LEU A 182 39.92 -15.23 22.95
CA LEU A 182 40.10 -14.53 24.21
C LEU A 182 40.23 -15.52 25.37
N THR A 183 41.11 -15.21 26.31
CA THR A 183 41.43 -16.07 27.45
C THR A 183 41.13 -15.38 28.78
N GLY A 184 41.10 -16.16 29.87
CA GLY A 184 40.78 -15.65 31.21
C GLY A 184 39.28 -15.38 31.40
N SER A 185 38.97 -14.37 32.22
CA SER A 185 37.60 -14.01 32.63
C SER A 185 37.43 -12.49 32.78
N SER A 186 38.21 -11.72 32.02
CA SER A 186 38.15 -10.25 32.01
C SER A 186 37.34 -9.79 30.81
N ASN A 187 36.56 -8.71 31.00
CA ASN A 187 35.81 -8.06 29.94
C ASN A 187 36.78 -7.38 28.96
N ILE A 188 37.23 -8.16 27.97
CA ILE A 188 38.14 -7.78 26.88
C ILE A 188 37.42 -8.00 25.54
N ASN A 189 37.94 -7.45 24.45
CA ASN A 189 37.26 -7.47 23.15
C ASN A 189 38.12 -8.13 22.07
N ALA A 190 37.48 -8.73 21.09
CA ALA A 190 38.11 -9.33 19.92
C ALA A 190 37.70 -8.55 18.67
N THR A 191 38.66 -8.23 17.81
CA THR A 191 38.39 -7.68 16.48
C THR A 191 39.12 -8.50 15.43
N GLY A 192 38.43 -8.89 14.36
CA GLY A 192 38.97 -9.60 13.21
C GLY A 192 39.69 -8.68 12.23
N ASN A 193 39.80 -9.12 10.98
CA ASN A 193 40.45 -8.38 9.90
C ASN A 193 39.58 -8.31 8.62
N ALA A 194 40.11 -8.71 7.46
CA ALA A 194 39.42 -8.67 6.16
C ALA A 194 39.23 -10.08 5.56
N LEU A 195 39.35 -11.11 6.40
CA LEU A 195 39.24 -12.53 6.10
C LEU A 195 38.03 -13.10 6.84
N ASP A 196 37.59 -14.29 6.44
CA ASP A 196 36.54 -15.04 7.12
C ASP A 196 37.07 -15.56 8.48
N ASN A 197 36.93 -14.76 9.54
CA ASN A 197 37.54 -15.02 10.84
C ASN A 197 36.67 -15.93 11.74
N THR A 198 37.33 -16.71 12.60
CA THR A 198 36.67 -17.34 13.77
C THR A 198 37.12 -16.64 15.05
N LEU A 199 36.22 -15.88 15.66
CA LEU A 199 36.46 -15.12 16.88
C LEU A 199 35.74 -15.79 18.05
N THR A 200 36.49 -16.16 19.09
CA THR A 200 35.96 -16.78 20.31
C THR A 200 36.24 -15.90 21.53
N GLY A 201 35.21 -15.55 22.28
CA GLY A 201 35.32 -14.82 23.53
C GLY A 201 35.66 -15.70 24.74
N ASN A 202 35.53 -15.12 25.94
CA ASN A 202 35.89 -15.74 27.21
C ASN A 202 34.67 -15.84 28.15
N SER A 203 34.88 -15.74 29.47
CA SER A 203 33.80 -15.81 30.47
C SER A 203 33.46 -14.46 31.12
N GLY A 204 33.72 -13.35 30.43
CA GLY A 204 33.27 -12.02 30.80
C GLY A 204 32.79 -11.27 29.56
N ASN A 205 31.97 -10.23 29.75
CA ASN A 205 31.31 -9.51 28.66
C ASN A 205 32.31 -9.00 27.61
N ASN A 206 32.23 -9.52 26.38
CA ASN A 206 33.09 -9.21 25.25
C ASN A 206 32.33 -8.44 24.17
N SER A 207 33.01 -7.50 23.52
CA SER A 207 32.64 -7.03 22.19
C SER A 207 33.40 -7.84 21.15
N ILE A 208 32.70 -8.46 20.21
CA ILE A 208 33.25 -9.30 19.16
C ILE A 208 32.83 -8.71 17.80
N ASP A 209 33.82 -8.31 17.02
CA ASP A 209 33.64 -7.62 15.73
C ASP A 209 34.51 -8.30 14.68
N GLY A 210 33.90 -8.96 13.69
CA GLY A 210 34.62 -9.59 12.58
C GLY A 210 35.42 -8.60 11.72
N SER A 211 35.05 -7.32 11.76
CA SER A 211 35.33 -6.34 10.72
C SER A 211 34.62 -6.71 9.41
N THR A 212 35.33 -7.21 8.38
CA THR A 212 34.69 -7.51 7.08
C THR A 212 35.09 -8.90 6.60
N GLY A 213 34.13 -9.79 6.45
CA GLY A 213 34.33 -11.15 6.00
C GLY A 213 32.99 -11.87 5.95
N ASP A 214 33.02 -13.20 5.83
CA ASP A 214 31.92 -14.05 6.23
C ASP A 214 32.30 -14.74 7.55
N ASP A 215 32.08 -14.06 8.68
CA ASP A 215 32.73 -14.36 9.98
C ASP A 215 31.97 -15.36 10.86
N THR A 216 32.67 -16.04 11.77
CA THR A 216 32.08 -16.85 12.85
C THR A 216 32.40 -16.23 14.20
N LEU A 217 31.37 -15.78 14.92
CA LEU A 217 31.49 -15.04 16.17
C LEU A 217 30.90 -15.87 17.32
N ILE A 218 31.69 -16.14 18.35
CA ILE A 218 31.34 -17.01 19.49
C ILE A 218 31.63 -16.24 20.79
N GLY A 219 30.61 -15.91 21.58
CA GLY A 219 30.71 -15.10 22.79
C GLY A 219 31.37 -15.83 23.94
N GLY A 220 30.75 -16.92 24.38
CA GLY A 220 31.19 -17.66 25.54
C GLY A 220 30.22 -17.44 26.68
N ALA A 221 30.63 -16.74 27.74
CA ALA A 221 29.73 -16.42 28.84
C ALA A 221 29.95 -15.01 29.40
N GLY A 222 28.87 -14.37 29.82
CA GLY A 222 28.82 -12.91 30.01
C GLY A 222 27.72 -12.33 29.13
N ASP A 223 27.39 -11.05 29.28
CA ASP A 223 26.46 -10.40 28.34
C ASP A 223 27.29 -9.80 27.18
N ASP A 224 27.31 -10.49 26.04
CA ASP A 224 28.21 -10.23 24.92
C ASP A 224 27.58 -9.32 23.85
N THR A 225 28.43 -8.72 23.01
CA THR A 225 28.01 -7.83 21.91
C THR A 225 28.71 -8.17 20.61
N TYR A 226 27.92 -8.55 19.62
CA TYR A 226 28.35 -8.91 18.28
C TYR A 226 28.16 -7.77 17.30
N VAL A 227 29.17 -7.44 16.49
CA VAL A 227 29.01 -6.60 15.30
C VAL A 227 28.83 -7.51 14.10
N VAL A 228 27.75 -7.29 13.33
CA VAL A 228 27.37 -8.09 12.16
C VAL A 228 27.25 -7.18 10.94
N ASP A 229 28.00 -7.51 9.90
CA ASP A 229 28.32 -6.66 8.75
C ASP A 229 28.06 -7.39 7.42
N SER A 230 28.19 -8.72 7.40
CA SER A 230 27.76 -9.60 6.32
C SER A 230 26.45 -10.32 6.68
N THR A 231 25.66 -10.69 5.66
CA THR A 231 24.51 -11.60 5.84
C THR A 231 24.92 -13.06 5.99
N SER A 232 26.21 -13.37 5.77
CA SER A 232 26.79 -14.69 5.95
C SER A 232 27.38 -14.90 7.35
N ASP A 233 27.55 -13.84 8.14
CA ASP A 233 28.10 -13.92 9.50
C ASP A 233 27.30 -14.92 10.34
N VAL A 234 28.00 -15.67 11.19
CA VAL A 234 27.45 -16.71 12.05
C VAL A 234 27.75 -16.40 13.50
N VAL A 235 26.76 -15.83 14.19
CA VAL A 235 26.77 -15.71 15.65
C VAL A 235 26.36 -17.04 16.30
N THR A 236 27.15 -17.52 17.26
CA THR A 236 26.93 -18.79 17.97
C THR A 236 26.88 -18.57 19.48
N GLU A 237 25.75 -18.91 20.10
CA GLU A 237 25.51 -18.80 21.54
C GLU A 237 25.00 -20.12 22.14
N SER A 238 25.34 -20.38 23.42
CA SER A 238 24.71 -21.46 24.19
C SER A 238 23.66 -20.95 25.16
N SER A 239 22.76 -21.84 25.59
CA SER A 239 21.66 -21.45 26.46
C SER A 239 22.14 -21.06 27.87
N SER A 240 21.68 -19.91 28.36
CA SER A 240 21.93 -19.41 29.73
C SER A 240 23.37 -18.97 30.02
N GLU A 241 24.12 -18.53 29.01
CA GLU A 241 25.48 -18.00 29.18
C GLU A 241 25.52 -16.46 29.31
N GLY A 242 24.51 -15.74 28.78
CA GLY A 242 24.46 -14.27 28.78
C GLY A 242 23.06 -13.63 28.68
N THR A 243 23.04 -12.40 28.16
CA THR A 243 21.86 -11.69 27.63
C THR A 243 22.33 -10.84 26.46
N ASP A 244 22.39 -11.46 25.30
CA ASP A 244 23.39 -11.10 24.30
C ASP A 244 22.83 -10.19 23.20
N LEU A 245 23.68 -9.32 22.65
CA LEU A 245 23.30 -8.26 21.72
C LEU A 245 23.98 -8.39 20.37
N ILE A 246 23.18 -8.47 19.31
CA ILE A 246 23.64 -8.29 17.94
C ILE A 246 23.44 -6.83 17.50
N GLN A 247 24.50 -6.20 17.00
CA GLN A 247 24.46 -4.92 16.29
C GLN A 247 24.67 -5.17 14.80
N ALA A 248 23.57 -5.25 14.04
CA ALA A 248 23.61 -5.59 12.62
C ALA A 248 23.55 -4.33 11.74
N SER A 249 24.44 -4.21 10.75
CA SER A 249 24.35 -3.20 9.69
C SER A 249 23.62 -3.70 8.43
N VAL A 250 23.27 -4.98 8.40
CA VAL A 250 22.52 -5.70 7.36
C VAL A 250 21.15 -6.17 7.84
N THR A 251 20.34 -6.73 6.93
CA THR A 251 19.14 -7.49 7.34
C THR A 251 19.58 -8.80 7.98
N TYR A 252 19.13 -9.07 9.21
CA TYR A 252 19.63 -10.20 9.98
C TYR A 252 18.54 -10.87 10.83
N THR A 253 18.75 -12.16 11.11
CA THR A 253 17.88 -12.98 11.97
C THR A 253 18.68 -13.44 13.17
N ALA A 254 18.19 -13.18 14.38
CA ALA A 254 18.86 -13.64 15.60
C ALA A 254 18.93 -15.18 15.61
N PRO A 255 20.12 -15.79 15.84
CA PRO A 255 20.23 -17.23 16.06
C PRO A 255 19.58 -17.59 17.41
N SER A 256 19.48 -18.88 17.72
CA SER A 256 19.04 -19.33 19.04
C SER A 256 19.94 -18.81 20.16
N ASN A 257 19.36 -18.57 21.34
CA ASN A 257 20.06 -18.11 22.56
C ASN A 257 20.55 -16.65 22.52
N VAL A 258 20.15 -15.84 21.53
CA VAL A 258 20.38 -14.38 21.53
C VAL A 258 19.08 -13.66 21.90
N GLU A 259 19.13 -12.74 22.87
CA GLU A 259 17.97 -11.97 23.34
C GLU A 259 17.78 -10.64 22.62
N GLN A 260 18.85 -9.96 22.19
CA GLN A 260 18.76 -8.59 21.68
C GLN A 260 19.33 -8.44 20.27
N LEU A 261 18.66 -7.68 19.41
CA LEU A 261 19.15 -7.31 18.08
C LEU A 261 18.81 -5.85 17.78
N THR A 262 19.84 -5.04 17.54
CA THR A 262 19.74 -3.64 17.14
C THR A 262 20.25 -3.45 15.71
N LEU A 263 19.41 -2.89 14.84
CA LEU A 263 19.78 -2.47 13.50
C LEU A 263 20.53 -1.14 13.55
N THR A 264 21.65 -1.05 12.86
CA THR A 264 22.51 0.14 12.80
C THR A 264 22.36 0.88 11.46
N GLY A 265 23.01 2.04 11.34
CA GLY A 265 22.99 2.84 10.11
C GLY A 265 21.63 3.48 9.78
N SER A 266 21.32 3.57 8.49
CA SER A 266 20.09 4.23 7.97
C SER A 266 19.46 3.50 6.76
N GLY A 267 19.96 2.31 6.43
CA GLY A 267 19.42 1.50 5.34
C GLY A 267 18.06 0.89 5.70
N HIS A 268 17.27 0.54 4.68
CA HIS A 268 16.01 -0.19 4.83
C HIS A 268 16.28 -1.68 5.04
N ILE A 269 16.85 -2.00 6.21
CA ILE A 269 17.19 -3.35 6.67
C ILE A 269 16.14 -3.85 7.66
N ASN A 270 16.16 -5.15 7.97
CA ASN A 270 15.10 -5.81 8.73
C ASN A 270 15.70 -6.68 9.85
N ALA A 271 14.95 -6.84 10.94
CA ALA A 271 15.30 -7.75 12.03
C ALA A 271 14.25 -8.85 12.17
N THR A 272 14.69 -10.03 12.54
CA THR A 272 13.82 -11.16 12.91
C THR A 272 14.40 -11.80 14.17
N GLY A 273 13.59 -11.94 15.21
CA GLY A 273 13.98 -12.65 16.43
C GLY A 273 13.91 -14.16 16.26
N ASN A 274 13.94 -14.87 17.40
CA ASN A 274 13.95 -16.32 17.49
C ASN A 274 12.75 -16.81 18.34
N ALA A 275 12.89 -17.90 19.11
CA ALA A 275 11.83 -18.44 19.96
C ALA A 275 11.85 -17.92 21.43
N LEU A 276 12.76 -17.00 21.74
CA LEU A 276 12.92 -16.34 23.03
C LEU A 276 12.20 -14.99 23.03
N ALA A 277 12.02 -14.39 24.21
CA ALA A 277 11.46 -13.04 24.35
C ALA A 277 12.50 -11.99 23.93
N ASN A 278 12.50 -11.63 22.66
CA ASN A 278 13.50 -10.78 22.05
C ASN A 278 13.24 -9.28 22.26
N THR A 279 14.32 -8.49 22.33
CA THR A 279 14.27 -7.04 22.17
C THR A 279 14.85 -6.65 20.81
N LEU A 280 14.00 -6.18 19.90
CA LEU A 280 14.38 -5.77 18.55
C LEU A 280 14.27 -4.26 18.40
N ILE A 281 15.36 -3.62 17.98
CA ILE A 281 15.46 -2.17 17.78
C ILE A 281 15.82 -1.89 16.33
N GLY A 282 14.96 -1.14 15.64
CA GLY A 282 15.17 -0.64 14.29
C GLY A 282 16.09 0.57 14.22
N ASN A 283 16.33 1.06 13.01
CA ASN A 283 17.19 2.20 12.72
C ASN A 283 16.35 3.41 12.27
N SER A 284 16.90 4.24 11.37
CA SER A 284 16.18 5.43 10.84
C SER A 284 15.51 5.21 9.48
N GLY A 285 15.75 4.05 8.85
CA GLY A 285 15.10 3.63 7.61
C GLY A 285 13.78 2.91 7.89
N ALA A 286 12.98 2.64 6.85
CA ALA A 286 11.81 1.78 6.98
C ALA A 286 12.26 0.33 7.23
N ASN A 287 12.02 -0.17 8.44
CA ASN A 287 12.40 -1.51 8.86
C ASN A 287 11.18 -2.44 8.93
N ARG A 288 11.43 -3.73 8.77
CA ARG A 288 10.50 -4.80 9.17
C ARG A 288 11.05 -5.50 10.39
N LEU A 289 10.24 -5.57 11.44
CA LEU A 289 10.58 -6.23 12.70
C LEU A 289 9.60 -7.38 12.90
N ILE A 290 10.12 -8.60 13.04
CA ILE A 290 9.36 -9.81 13.37
C ILE A 290 9.84 -10.28 14.74
N GLY A 291 8.96 -10.37 15.73
CA GLY A 291 9.29 -10.86 17.06
C GLY A 291 9.77 -12.32 17.05
N GLY A 292 8.83 -13.27 17.15
CA GLY A 292 9.19 -14.66 17.37
C GLY A 292 7.99 -15.55 17.69
N ASP A 293 8.14 -16.41 18.68
CA ASP A 293 7.06 -17.22 19.29
C ASP A 293 6.73 -16.79 20.74
N ALA A 294 7.45 -15.80 21.28
CA ALA A 294 7.42 -15.40 22.69
C ALA A 294 6.93 -13.95 22.88
N ASN A 295 7.14 -13.36 24.06
CA ASN A 295 6.65 -12.02 24.35
C ASN A 295 7.72 -10.97 23.99
N ASP A 296 7.70 -10.48 22.77
CA ASP A 296 8.78 -9.66 22.22
C ASP A 296 8.58 -8.16 22.47
N THR A 297 9.68 -7.41 22.48
CA THR A 297 9.67 -5.93 22.57
C THR A 297 10.29 -5.33 21.32
N LEU A 298 9.49 -4.61 20.54
CA LEU A 298 9.85 -4.04 19.25
C LEU A 298 9.86 -2.51 19.31
N THR A 299 10.87 -1.90 18.70
CA THR A 299 11.03 -0.44 18.60
C THR A 299 11.45 -0.12 17.17
N GLY A 300 10.63 0.58 16.39
CA GLY A 300 10.86 0.82 14.95
C GLY A 300 11.94 1.86 14.67
N GLY A 301 11.93 2.95 15.44
CA GLY A 301 12.80 4.11 15.25
C GLY A 301 12.05 5.29 14.64
N THR A 302 12.58 5.84 13.54
CA THR A 302 11.96 6.98 12.83
C THR A 302 11.45 6.63 11.43
N GLY A 303 11.50 5.36 11.06
CA GLY A 303 11.13 4.84 9.76
C GLY A 303 9.63 4.84 9.51
N ALA A 304 9.22 4.20 8.43
CA ALA A 304 7.83 3.85 8.18
C ALA A 304 7.74 2.32 8.33
N ASP A 305 7.54 1.88 9.56
CA ASP A 305 8.00 0.55 9.98
C ASP A 305 6.88 -0.51 9.94
N GLN A 306 7.27 -1.76 9.67
CA GLN A 306 6.36 -2.90 9.58
C GLN A 306 6.60 -3.86 10.74
N PHE A 307 5.72 -3.82 11.73
CA PHE A 307 5.79 -4.72 12.88
C PHE A 307 4.92 -5.96 12.61
N GLN A 308 5.55 -7.10 12.38
CA GLN A 308 4.85 -8.37 12.17
C GLN A 308 4.64 -9.06 13.51
N LEU A 309 3.39 -9.42 13.85
CA LEU A 309 3.15 -10.24 15.05
C LEU A 309 3.78 -11.62 14.88
N GLY A 310 4.47 -12.06 15.92
CA GLY A 310 4.85 -13.44 16.16
C GLY A 310 3.80 -14.19 16.99
N GLY A 311 4.14 -15.39 17.45
CA GLY A 311 3.43 -15.98 18.59
C GLY A 311 3.71 -15.18 19.88
N GLY A 312 2.81 -15.22 20.86
CA GLY A 312 3.04 -14.59 22.18
C GLY A 312 2.31 -13.26 22.41
N ASP A 313 2.67 -12.54 23.48
CA ASP A 313 2.13 -11.21 23.81
C ASP A 313 3.21 -10.13 23.64
N ASP A 314 3.24 -9.51 22.46
CA ASP A 314 4.22 -8.53 21.98
C ASP A 314 3.98 -7.09 22.49
N LEU A 315 5.05 -6.30 22.50
CA LEU A 315 5.04 -4.88 22.86
C LEU A 315 5.73 -4.03 21.79
N ILE A 316 5.01 -3.06 21.23
CA ILE A 316 5.61 -2.03 20.34
C ILE A 316 5.68 -0.71 21.10
N THR A 317 6.89 -0.15 21.22
CA THR A 317 7.16 0.97 22.15
C THR A 317 6.97 2.36 21.54
N ASP A 318 7.06 2.50 20.22
CA ASP A 318 7.20 3.79 19.52
C ASP A 318 6.28 3.98 18.30
N PHE A 319 5.32 3.08 18.08
CA PHE A 319 4.42 3.05 16.91
C PHE A 319 3.88 4.43 16.49
N SER A 320 4.18 4.84 15.26
CA SER A 320 3.94 6.17 14.73
C SER A 320 3.12 6.16 13.43
N ILE A 321 1.81 6.43 13.59
CA ILE A 321 0.88 6.74 12.48
C ILE A 321 1.39 7.92 11.62
N ALA A 322 2.23 8.81 12.17
CA ALA A 322 2.75 9.97 11.47
C ALA A 322 4.00 9.65 10.63
N SER A 323 4.81 8.68 11.04
CA SER A 323 5.98 8.22 10.27
C SER A 323 5.55 7.28 9.14
N GLY A 324 4.51 6.46 9.38
CA GLY A 324 3.90 5.60 8.38
C GLY A 324 3.71 4.15 8.83
N ASP A 325 3.87 3.88 10.13
CA ASP A 325 3.98 2.53 10.67
C ASP A 325 2.71 1.71 10.51
N VAL A 326 2.91 0.41 10.35
CA VAL A 326 1.85 -0.58 10.13
C VAL A 326 2.12 -1.85 10.93
N VAL A 327 1.04 -2.55 11.26
CA VAL A 327 1.07 -3.86 11.89
C VAL A 327 0.77 -4.93 10.84
N GLY A 328 1.68 -5.88 10.66
CA GLY A 328 1.55 -7.03 9.77
C GLY A 328 0.71 -8.12 10.40
N ILE A 329 -0.39 -8.52 9.74
CA ILE A 329 -1.22 -9.66 10.15
C ILE A 329 -1.35 -10.62 8.97
N GLU A 330 -1.05 -11.90 9.22
CA GLU A 330 -1.13 -12.96 8.20
C GLU A 330 -2.53 -13.04 7.57
N ASN A 331 -2.57 -13.29 6.26
CA ASN A 331 -3.82 -13.37 5.51
C ASN A 331 -4.73 -14.51 6.01
N GLY A 332 -5.96 -14.16 6.41
CA GLY A 332 -6.98 -15.09 6.89
C GLY A 332 -7.11 -15.17 8.42
N GLN A 333 -6.16 -14.62 9.18
CA GLN A 333 -6.27 -14.54 10.63
C GLN A 333 -7.38 -13.55 11.05
N SER A 334 -8.09 -13.86 12.13
CA SER A 334 -9.10 -12.97 12.71
C SER A 334 -8.52 -12.21 13.89
N TYR A 335 -8.56 -10.88 13.82
CA TYR A 335 -8.07 -9.98 14.84
C TYR A 335 -9.18 -9.12 15.46
N SER A 336 -8.89 -8.53 16.62
CA SER A 336 -9.73 -7.51 17.25
C SER A 336 -8.87 -6.44 17.90
N ILE A 337 -9.25 -5.18 17.76
CA ILE A 337 -8.54 -4.03 18.36
C ILE A 337 -9.35 -3.51 19.55
N SER A 338 -8.66 -3.22 20.66
CA SER A 338 -9.26 -2.72 21.91
C SER A 338 -8.35 -1.72 22.61
N GLN A 339 -8.93 -0.88 23.48
CA GLN A 339 -8.16 0.07 24.30
C GLN A 339 -7.70 -0.60 25.60
N SER A 340 -6.40 -0.52 25.89
CA SER A 340 -5.81 -0.87 27.18
C SER A 340 -5.16 0.38 27.79
N GLY A 341 -5.80 1.02 28.77
CA GLY A 341 -5.26 2.28 29.32
C GLY A 341 -5.14 3.38 28.27
N SER A 342 -3.92 3.84 27.99
CA SER A 342 -3.62 4.83 26.92
C SER A 342 -3.15 4.18 25.61
N ASP A 343 -3.13 2.86 25.57
CA ASP A 343 -2.46 2.03 24.56
C ASP A 343 -3.49 1.19 23.78
N ALA A 344 -3.13 0.75 22.58
CA ALA A 344 -4.02 -0.05 21.72
C ALA A 344 -3.56 -1.50 21.73
N LEU A 345 -4.44 -2.41 22.12
CA LEU A 345 -4.19 -3.85 22.13
C LEU A 345 -4.87 -4.48 20.89
N ILE A 346 -4.06 -5.04 20.01
CA ILE A 346 -4.51 -5.87 18.88
C ILE A 346 -4.37 -7.33 19.31
N SER A 347 -5.46 -8.11 19.29
CA SER A 347 -5.43 -9.53 19.65
C SER A 347 -5.78 -10.39 18.44
N VAL A 348 -4.97 -11.42 18.17
CA VAL A 348 -5.11 -12.37 17.06
C VAL A 348 -5.28 -13.77 17.64
N ALA A 349 -6.49 -14.34 17.53
CA ALA A 349 -6.95 -15.45 18.39
C ALA A 349 -6.17 -16.79 18.29
N SER A 350 -5.29 -16.91 17.29
CA SER A 350 -4.52 -18.10 16.90
C SER A 350 -3.00 -17.89 17.01
N VAL A 351 -2.57 -16.68 17.36
CA VAL A 351 -1.19 -16.21 17.22
C VAL A 351 -0.75 -15.58 18.55
N GLY A 352 -1.42 -14.51 18.98
CA GLY A 352 -0.94 -13.71 20.09
C GLY A 352 -1.71 -12.41 20.30
N SER A 353 -1.09 -11.46 21.00
CA SER A 353 -1.54 -10.07 21.00
C SER A 353 -0.36 -9.11 20.93
N VAL A 354 -0.59 -7.89 20.44
CA VAL A 354 0.42 -6.82 20.44
C VAL A 354 -0.14 -5.56 21.06
N LEU A 355 0.62 -4.99 21.99
CA LEU A 355 0.31 -3.73 22.66
C LEU A 355 1.09 -2.58 22.02
N LEU A 356 0.38 -1.61 21.43
CA LEU A 356 0.93 -0.39 20.86
C LEU A 356 0.92 0.72 21.92
N GLN A 357 2.09 1.08 22.47
CA GLN A 357 2.17 2.12 23.49
C GLN A 357 1.77 3.51 22.95
N GLY A 358 1.05 4.29 23.76
CA GLY A 358 0.71 5.69 23.47
C GLY A 358 -0.33 5.92 22.36
N ILE A 359 -0.88 4.86 21.77
CA ILE A 359 -1.87 4.91 20.68
C ILE A 359 -3.26 4.58 21.21
N ASN A 360 -4.27 5.39 20.86
CA ASN A 360 -5.65 5.02 21.15
C ASN A 360 -6.20 4.10 20.04
N ALA A 361 -6.94 3.05 20.41
CA ALA A 361 -7.62 2.16 19.48
C ALA A 361 -8.63 2.88 18.56
N GLU A 362 -9.13 4.06 18.95
CA GLU A 362 -10.03 4.89 18.12
C GLU A 362 -9.27 5.77 17.10
N ASP A 363 -7.95 5.98 17.28
CA ASP A 363 -7.08 6.62 16.29
C ASP A 363 -6.61 5.61 15.20
N PHE A 364 -6.83 4.31 15.43
CA PHE A 364 -6.36 3.23 14.56
C PHE A 364 -7.31 3.00 13.36
N ASP A 365 -6.88 3.35 12.14
CA ASP A 365 -7.63 3.07 10.91
C ASP A 365 -7.17 1.73 10.30
N GLU A 366 -7.94 0.66 10.57
CA GLU A 366 -7.69 -0.71 10.09
C GLU A 366 -7.37 -0.81 8.58
N GLU A 367 -7.92 0.09 7.77
CA GLU A 367 -7.73 0.12 6.31
C GLU A 367 -6.39 0.73 5.86
N THR A 368 -5.59 1.31 6.78
CA THR A 368 -4.28 1.89 6.47
C THR A 368 -3.16 1.48 7.43
N LEU A 369 -3.48 0.96 8.62
CA LEU A 369 -2.51 0.58 9.65
C LEU A 369 -2.37 -0.93 9.84
N ILE A 370 -3.22 -1.75 9.22
CA ILE A 370 -2.99 -3.19 9.08
C ILE A 370 -2.55 -3.48 7.65
N VAL A 371 -1.43 -4.17 7.51
CA VAL A 371 -0.99 -4.75 6.23
C VAL A 371 -1.20 -6.26 6.29
N ARG A 372 -1.73 -6.84 5.20
CA ARG A 372 -1.86 -8.29 5.09
C ARG A 372 -0.58 -8.90 4.56
N THR A 373 0.02 -9.73 5.39
CA THR A 373 1.26 -10.44 5.09
C THR A 373 1.00 -11.88 4.69
N ASP A 374 1.98 -12.49 4.01
CA ASP A 374 2.09 -13.94 3.92
C ASP A 374 2.74 -14.52 5.20
N GLY A 375 2.85 -15.84 5.28
CA GLY A 375 3.46 -16.53 6.44
C GLY A 375 4.98 -16.35 6.58
N SER A 376 5.61 -15.50 5.77
CA SER A 376 6.99 -15.03 5.99
C SER A 376 7.03 -13.61 6.56
N GLY A 377 5.87 -13.02 6.87
CA GLY A 377 5.72 -11.65 7.30
C GLY A 377 5.95 -10.62 6.19
N ASN A 378 5.99 -11.03 4.91
CA ASN A 378 6.14 -10.09 3.79
C ASN A 378 4.75 -9.58 3.35
N PRO A 379 4.59 -8.28 3.00
CA PRO A 379 3.37 -7.79 2.40
C PRO A 379 3.11 -8.57 1.10
N SER A 380 1.92 -9.18 0.98
CA SER A 380 1.65 -10.17 -0.07
C SER A 380 1.81 -9.60 -1.48
N SER A 381 2.94 -9.93 -2.12
CA SER A 381 3.45 -9.62 -3.47
C SER A 381 3.21 -8.20 -4.02
N THR A 382 4.32 -7.51 -4.32
CA THR A 382 4.46 -6.25 -5.10
C THR A 382 3.18 -5.65 -5.69
N ALA A 383 2.86 -4.41 -5.28
CA ALA A 383 1.68 -3.66 -5.71
C ALA A 383 1.35 -3.75 -7.21
N PRO A 384 0.04 -3.81 -7.57
CA PRO A 384 -0.40 -3.81 -8.95
C PRO A 384 -0.16 -2.45 -9.59
N THR A 385 0.25 -2.48 -10.85
CA THR A 385 0.48 -1.28 -11.68
C THR A 385 -0.18 -1.46 -13.04
N LEU A 386 -0.61 -0.36 -13.63
CA LEU A 386 -0.93 -0.28 -15.05
C LEU A 386 0.36 -0.01 -15.84
N THR A 387 0.33 -0.24 -17.15
CA THR A 387 1.47 0.05 -18.05
C THR A 387 1.02 0.66 -19.36
N SER A 388 -0.11 0.20 -19.92
CA SER A 388 -0.66 0.70 -21.17
C SER A 388 -2.10 0.24 -21.35
N ALA A 389 -2.82 0.88 -22.27
CA ALA A 389 -4.13 0.41 -22.72
C ALA A 389 -4.30 0.57 -24.23
N THR A 390 -5.24 -0.18 -24.80
CA THR A 390 -5.73 -0.02 -26.17
C THR A 390 -7.24 0.15 -26.15
N TYR A 391 -7.74 1.15 -26.88
CA TYR A 391 -9.17 1.43 -27.01
C TYR A 391 -9.60 1.29 -28.47
N ASN A 392 -10.69 0.56 -28.69
CA ASN A 392 -11.35 0.48 -29.99
C ASN A 392 -12.69 1.23 -29.92
N ALA A 393 -12.74 2.40 -30.56
CA ALA A 393 -13.92 3.29 -30.52
C ALA A 393 -15.14 2.66 -31.21
N SER A 394 -14.95 1.81 -32.22
CA SER A 394 -16.04 1.15 -32.95
C SER A 394 -16.72 0.03 -32.16
N SER A 395 -16.02 -0.61 -31.22
CA SER A 395 -16.54 -1.73 -30.41
C SER A 395 -16.73 -1.41 -28.93
N GLY A 396 -16.23 -0.26 -28.46
CA GLY A 396 -16.21 0.11 -27.04
C GLY A 396 -15.33 -0.80 -26.18
N ALA A 397 -14.38 -1.52 -26.79
CA ALA A 397 -13.50 -2.43 -26.07
C ALA A 397 -12.25 -1.67 -25.59
N LEU A 398 -12.00 -1.71 -24.28
CA LEU A 398 -10.82 -1.14 -23.63
C LEU A 398 -10.00 -2.28 -23.01
N ALA A 399 -8.91 -2.68 -23.66
CA ALA A 399 -7.99 -3.67 -23.14
C ALA A 399 -6.84 -2.97 -22.42
N VAL A 400 -6.53 -3.41 -21.20
CA VAL A 400 -5.56 -2.76 -20.30
C VAL A 400 -4.50 -3.78 -19.91
N THR A 401 -3.23 -3.35 -19.96
CA THR A 401 -2.06 -4.14 -19.58
C THR A 401 -1.47 -3.57 -18.29
N GLY A 402 -1.00 -4.45 -17.40
CA GLY A 402 -0.42 -4.10 -16.11
C GLY A 402 0.54 -5.18 -15.62
N ALA A 403 1.02 -5.02 -14.39
CA ALA A 403 1.79 -6.02 -13.67
C ALA A 403 1.16 -6.29 -12.31
N ASN A 404 1.37 -7.52 -11.80
CA ASN A 404 0.94 -7.97 -10.47
C ASN A 404 -0.57 -7.82 -10.22
N LEU A 405 -1.40 -8.01 -11.24
CA LEU A 405 -2.85 -8.00 -11.09
C LEU A 405 -3.29 -9.25 -10.32
N THR A 406 -4.25 -9.11 -9.40
CA THR A 406 -4.59 -10.13 -8.41
C THR A 406 -6.07 -10.44 -8.47
N ALA A 407 -6.42 -11.65 -8.89
CA ALA A 407 -7.81 -12.10 -8.86
C ALA A 407 -8.30 -12.23 -7.41
N ASN A 408 -9.54 -11.80 -7.17
CA ASN A 408 -10.24 -11.92 -5.90
C ASN A 408 -11.27 -13.06 -6.03
N SER A 409 -11.76 -13.61 -4.91
CA SER A 409 -12.72 -14.71 -5.00
C SER A 409 -14.12 -14.20 -5.33
N GLY A 410 -14.61 -14.41 -6.55
CA GLY A 410 -16.00 -14.12 -6.89
C GLY A 410 -16.35 -14.21 -8.38
N SER A 411 -16.94 -13.13 -8.88
CA SER A 411 -17.25 -12.89 -10.29
C SER A 411 -17.48 -11.40 -10.50
N ASP A 412 -16.75 -10.79 -11.41
CA ASP A 412 -16.82 -9.37 -11.77
C ASP A 412 -16.46 -8.45 -10.57
N ASN A 413 -15.37 -8.76 -9.85
CA ASN A 413 -14.97 -8.00 -8.66
C ASN A 413 -13.46 -7.86 -8.43
N ASP A 414 -12.66 -8.03 -9.48
CA ASP A 414 -11.18 -8.00 -9.38
C ASP A 414 -10.62 -6.63 -9.73
N ILE A 415 -11.23 -5.94 -10.69
CA ILE A 415 -10.95 -4.54 -11.04
C ILE A 415 -12.20 -3.70 -10.80
N ASP A 416 -12.11 -2.75 -9.86
CA ASP A 416 -13.13 -1.70 -9.64
C ASP A 416 -13.01 -0.67 -10.77
N VAL A 417 -13.83 -0.81 -11.80
CA VAL A 417 -13.77 0.02 -13.01
C VAL A 417 -14.18 1.46 -12.69
N SER A 418 -14.94 1.70 -11.61
CA SER A 418 -15.27 3.05 -11.13
C SER A 418 -14.08 3.82 -10.53
N LYS A 419 -12.90 3.18 -10.41
CA LYS A 419 -11.63 3.81 -10.05
C LYS A 419 -10.79 4.24 -11.25
N LEU A 420 -11.16 3.81 -12.45
CA LEU A 420 -10.41 4.06 -13.67
C LEU A 420 -10.87 5.38 -14.30
N THR A 421 -9.94 6.31 -14.49
CA THR A 421 -10.16 7.64 -15.05
C THR A 421 -9.29 7.81 -16.28
N LEU A 422 -9.91 8.18 -17.40
CA LEU A 422 -9.24 8.41 -18.67
C LEU A 422 -9.07 9.91 -18.89
N THR A 423 -7.95 10.30 -19.50
CA THR A 423 -7.59 11.68 -19.84
C THR A 423 -7.41 11.80 -21.35
N GLY A 424 -7.86 12.90 -21.94
CA GLY A 424 -7.73 13.14 -23.38
C GLY A 424 -7.94 14.60 -23.78
N GLU A 425 -8.79 14.84 -24.79
CA GLU A 425 -9.01 16.15 -25.42
C GLU A 425 -9.17 17.30 -24.42
N GLY A 426 -8.43 18.40 -24.64
CA GLY A 426 -8.36 19.54 -23.72
C GLY A 426 -7.78 19.26 -22.32
N SER A 427 -7.14 18.11 -22.09
CA SER A 427 -6.77 17.60 -20.76
C SER A 427 -7.96 17.37 -19.82
N ASN A 428 -9.16 17.20 -20.39
CA ASN A 428 -10.33 16.78 -19.64
C ASN A 428 -10.19 15.33 -19.17
N THR A 429 -11.00 14.94 -18.19
CA THR A 429 -10.96 13.59 -17.60
C THR A 429 -12.35 13.01 -17.43
N TYR A 430 -12.48 11.70 -17.64
CA TYR A 430 -13.72 10.95 -17.42
C TYR A 430 -13.47 9.68 -16.61
N THR A 431 -14.16 9.52 -15.48
CA THR A 431 -14.14 8.30 -14.66
C THR A 431 -15.23 7.35 -15.15
N LEU A 432 -14.86 6.09 -15.43
CA LEU A 432 -15.76 5.10 -16.01
C LEU A 432 -16.92 4.72 -15.08
N THR A 433 -18.03 4.30 -15.68
CA THR A 433 -19.24 3.81 -14.97
C THR A 433 -19.66 2.39 -15.40
N SER A 434 -18.87 1.77 -16.28
CA SER A 434 -19.00 0.38 -16.70
C SER A 434 -18.83 -0.61 -15.55
N ALA A 435 -19.29 -1.84 -15.77
CA ALA A 435 -19.20 -2.89 -14.76
C ALA A 435 -17.74 -3.24 -14.46
N ASP A 436 -17.52 -3.65 -13.21
CA ASP A 436 -16.26 -4.22 -12.72
C ASP A 436 -15.89 -5.48 -13.51
N VAL A 437 -14.60 -5.83 -13.53
CA VAL A 437 -14.05 -6.89 -14.39
C VAL A 437 -13.45 -8.02 -13.57
N GLU A 438 -13.64 -9.25 -14.06
CA GLU A 438 -12.94 -10.47 -13.61
C GLU A 438 -11.58 -10.63 -14.30
N LEU A 439 -10.54 -10.94 -13.54
CA LEU A 439 -9.20 -11.19 -14.06
C LEU A 439 -9.06 -12.63 -14.57
N THR A 440 -8.72 -12.75 -15.85
CA THR A 440 -8.27 -14.01 -16.47
C THR A 440 -6.74 -14.09 -16.62
N SER A 441 -6.02 -13.01 -16.24
CA SER A 441 -4.57 -12.90 -16.29
C SER A 441 -4.04 -11.96 -15.20
N ALA A 442 -2.85 -12.25 -14.68
CA ALA A 442 -2.14 -11.37 -13.75
C ALA A 442 -1.47 -10.15 -14.41
N THR A 443 -1.59 -9.99 -15.74
CA THR A 443 -0.94 -8.92 -16.51
C THR A 443 -1.87 -8.16 -17.47
N ALA A 444 -3.11 -8.60 -17.65
CA ALA A 444 -4.04 -7.93 -18.56
C ALA A 444 -5.51 -8.17 -18.21
N PHE A 445 -6.35 -7.21 -18.56
CA PHE A 445 -7.80 -7.31 -18.48
C PHE A 445 -8.49 -6.56 -19.63
N SER A 446 -9.79 -6.73 -19.78
CA SER A 446 -10.57 -6.07 -20.83
C SER A 446 -11.94 -5.65 -20.32
N ILE A 447 -12.24 -4.36 -20.52
CA ILE A 447 -13.53 -3.76 -20.18
C ILE A 447 -14.34 -3.64 -21.47
N THR A 448 -15.59 -4.11 -21.45
CA THR A 448 -16.59 -3.75 -22.47
C THR A 448 -17.34 -2.52 -21.96
N LEU A 449 -17.07 -1.36 -22.55
CA LEU A 449 -17.65 -0.10 -22.07
C LEU A 449 -19.16 -0.05 -22.33
N ASN A 450 -19.89 0.51 -21.37
CA ASN A 450 -21.31 0.79 -21.51
C ASN A 450 -21.55 2.00 -22.46
N ALA A 451 -22.78 2.15 -22.98
CA ALA A 451 -23.09 3.18 -23.97
C ALA A 451 -22.95 4.64 -23.48
N ALA A 452 -23.04 4.90 -22.17
CA ALA A 452 -22.81 6.22 -21.60
C ALA A 452 -21.31 6.54 -21.51
N ASP A 453 -20.49 5.58 -21.09
CA ASP A 453 -19.02 5.70 -21.11
C ASP A 453 -18.53 5.91 -22.56
N GLN A 454 -19.02 5.12 -23.52
CA GLN A 454 -18.66 5.27 -24.94
C GLN A 454 -19.02 6.66 -25.50
N LEU A 455 -20.20 7.19 -25.18
CA LEU A 455 -20.63 8.53 -25.62
C LEU A 455 -19.70 9.64 -25.08
N GLN A 456 -19.32 9.55 -23.81
CA GLN A 456 -18.45 10.54 -23.15
C GLN A 456 -16.98 10.41 -23.60
N LEU A 457 -16.53 9.20 -23.90
CA LEU A 457 -15.19 8.98 -24.47
C LEU A 457 -15.09 9.37 -25.95
N ALA A 458 -16.19 9.45 -26.70
CA ALA A 458 -16.16 9.79 -28.12
C ALA A 458 -15.54 11.18 -28.38
N GLY A 459 -15.87 12.20 -27.58
CA GLY A 459 -15.22 13.51 -27.66
C GLY A 459 -13.92 13.64 -26.86
N LEU A 460 -13.63 12.70 -25.96
CA LEU A 460 -12.39 12.72 -25.16
C LEU A 460 -11.23 12.01 -25.86
N LEU A 461 -11.53 10.89 -26.55
CA LEU A 461 -10.62 10.03 -27.30
C LEU A 461 -10.94 10.14 -28.81
N ASN A 462 -11.02 11.39 -29.27
CA ASN A 462 -11.52 11.81 -30.58
C ASN A 462 -10.65 11.45 -31.80
N LYS A 463 -9.51 10.75 -31.66
CA LYS A 463 -8.52 10.53 -32.72
C LYS A 463 -7.83 9.18 -32.58
N ASP A 464 -7.49 8.55 -33.71
CA ASP A 464 -6.65 7.35 -33.74
C ASP A 464 -5.19 7.65 -33.35
N GLY A 465 -4.57 6.78 -32.55
CA GLY A 465 -3.22 6.95 -32.00
C GLY A 465 -3.20 7.24 -30.50
N THR A 466 -2.16 7.93 -30.03
CA THR A 466 -1.90 8.15 -28.58
C THR A 466 -2.18 9.57 -28.10
N SER A 467 -2.77 10.43 -28.93
CA SER A 467 -3.03 11.84 -28.61
C SER A 467 -4.25 12.40 -29.33
N SER A 468 -4.91 13.37 -28.71
CA SER A 468 -6.12 14.03 -29.20
C SER A 468 -5.89 14.96 -30.39
N GLY A 469 -6.98 15.49 -30.98
CA GLY A 469 -6.93 16.53 -32.01
C GLY A 469 -6.11 17.76 -31.60
N ALA A 470 -6.28 18.24 -30.36
CA ALA A 470 -5.45 19.32 -29.79
C ALA A 470 -4.05 18.87 -29.30
N GLY A 471 -3.69 17.60 -29.45
CA GLY A 471 -2.37 17.07 -29.11
C GLY A 471 -2.19 16.61 -27.66
N THR A 472 -3.25 16.51 -26.85
CA THR A 472 -3.13 15.97 -25.48
C THR A 472 -2.95 14.45 -25.53
N THR A 473 -1.91 13.92 -24.88
CA THR A 473 -1.65 12.48 -24.78
C THR A 473 -2.78 11.76 -24.03
N TYR A 474 -3.27 10.66 -24.59
CA TYR A 474 -4.28 9.82 -23.96
C TYR A 474 -3.67 8.96 -22.85
N ASN A 475 -4.26 8.98 -21.66
CA ASN A 475 -3.75 8.29 -20.47
C ASN A 475 -4.88 7.67 -19.66
N ILE A 476 -4.66 6.48 -19.10
CA ILE A 476 -5.51 5.88 -18.07
C ILE A 476 -4.84 6.03 -16.68
N ALA A 477 -5.64 6.35 -15.67
CA ALA A 477 -5.21 6.46 -14.28
C ALA A 477 -6.15 5.65 -13.39
N ALA A 478 -5.62 5.08 -12.31
CA ALA A 478 -6.35 4.27 -11.35
C ALA A 478 -6.24 4.87 -9.94
N ALA A 479 -7.38 5.14 -9.30
CA ALA A 479 -7.42 5.62 -7.92
C ALA A 479 -7.13 4.49 -6.90
N LEU A 480 -6.83 4.85 -5.64
CA LEU A 480 -6.61 3.87 -4.56
C LEU A 480 -7.68 2.77 -4.50
N ASN A 481 -7.20 1.53 -4.33
CA ASN A 481 -7.98 0.29 -4.26
C ASN A 481 -8.75 -0.04 -5.54
N TRP A 482 -8.11 0.14 -6.70
CA TRP A 482 -8.64 -0.20 -8.03
C TRP A 482 -8.56 -1.70 -8.35
N ASN A 483 -7.56 -2.40 -7.81
CA ASN A 483 -7.46 -3.86 -7.82
C ASN A 483 -7.67 -4.34 -6.37
N PRO A 484 -8.93 -4.52 -5.92
CA PRO A 484 -9.25 -4.98 -4.56
C PRO A 484 -8.81 -6.41 -4.21
N GLY A 485 -8.27 -7.20 -5.16
CA GLY A 485 -7.63 -8.48 -4.86
C GLY A 485 -6.22 -8.33 -4.27
N ALA A 486 -5.53 -7.21 -4.53
CA ALA A 486 -4.18 -6.98 -4.03
C ALA A 486 -4.15 -6.52 -2.56
N SER A 487 -3.09 -6.92 -1.85
CA SER A 487 -2.82 -6.54 -0.45
C SER A 487 -2.62 -5.03 -0.24
N SER A 488 -2.06 -4.38 -1.26
CA SER A 488 -1.98 -2.93 -1.41
C SER A 488 -2.22 -2.59 -2.88
N SER A 489 -3.16 -1.69 -3.16
CA SER A 489 -3.45 -1.18 -4.51
C SER A 489 -3.31 0.35 -4.49
N PRO A 490 -2.06 0.86 -4.57
CA PRO A 490 -1.79 2.29 -4.58
C PRO A 490 -2.41 2.97 -5.82
N ALA A 491 -2.53 4.29 -5.78
CA ALA A 491 -3.02 5.05 -6.92
C ALA A 491 -1.96 5.10 -8.02
N ASP A 492 -2.35 4.69 -9.21
CA ASP A 492 -1.53 4.74 -10.42
C ASP A 492 -1.99 5.94 -11.25
N SER A 493 -1.33 7.09 -11.07
CA SER A 493 -1.89 8.38 -11.47
C SER A 493 -1.47 8.88 -12.87
N THR A 494 -0.36 8.41 -13.42
CA THR A 494 0.22 8.91 -14.68
C THR A 494 1.18 7.90 -15.31
N GLY A 495 1.21 7.83 -16.65
CA GLY A 495 2.24 7.09 -17.40
C GLY A 495 1.69 5.95 -18.26
N ASN A 496 0.39 5.67 -18.14
CA ASN A 496 -0.27 4.53 -18.78
C ASN A 496 -0.94 5.00 -20.08
N ALA A 497 -0.14 5.08 -21.15
CA ALA A 497 -0.62 5.58 -22.43
C ALA A 497 -1.75 4.71 -23.00
N ILE A 498 -2.78 5.36 -23.56
CA ILE A 498 -3.85 4.68 -24.31
C ILE A 498 -3.56 4.82 -25.80
N THR A 499 -3.58 3.71 -26.53
CA THR A 499 -3.60 3.72 -28.01
C THR A 499 -5.03 3.54 -28.49
N VAL A 500 -5.58 4.55 -29.12
CA VAL A 500 -6.96 4.61 -29.65
C VAL A 500 -6.96 4.15 -31.12
N SER A 501 -8.05 3.50 -31.54
CA SER A 501 -8.21 2.96 -32.89
C SER A 501 -9.68 2.93 -33.36
N ASN A 502 -9.88 3.03 -34.66
CA ASN A 502 -11.18 2.96 -35.33
C ASN A 502 -12.15 4.08 -34.91
N VAL A 503 -11.63 5.28 -34.63
CA VAL A 503 -12.48 6.47 -34.49
C VAL A 503 -13.06 6.81 -35.85
N ALA A 504 -14.39 6.81 -35.94
CA ALA A 504 -15.11 7.14 -37.15
C ALA A 504 -15.65 8.57 -37.08
N ALA A 505 -15.57 9.30 -38.20
CA ALA A 505 -16.12 10.65 -38.29
C ALA A 505 -17.63 10.67 -37.98
N PRO A 506 -18.13 11.75 -37.36
CA PRO A 506 -19.57 11.95 -37.19
C PRO A 506 -20.23 12.15 -38.54
N SER A 507 -21.45 11.64 -38.69
CA SER A 507 -22.28 11.87 -39.87
C SER A 507 -23.74 12.02 -39.49
N LEU A 508 -24.46 12.79 -40.30
CA LEU A 508 -25.90 12.83 -40.31
C LEU A 508 -26.43 11.77 -41.28
N SER A 509 -27.74 11.54 -41.25
CA SER A 509 -28.41 10.59 -42.15
C SER A 509 -29.83 11.02 -42.50
N SER A 510 -30.51 11.66 -41.54
CA SER A 510 -31.84 12.24 -41.72
C SER A 510 -32.17 13.19 -40.58
N ALA A 511 -33.21 14.00 -40.77
CA ALA A 511 -33.81 14.77 -39.69
C ALA A 511 -35.34 14.74 -39.78
N THR A 512 -36.01 15.04 -38.67
CA THR A 512 -37.45 15.28 -38.64
C THR A 512 -37.72 16.66 -38.05
N TYR A 513 -38.62 17.42 -38.69
CA TYR A 513 -39.08 18.71 -38.21
C TYR A 513 -40.58 18.68 -37.90
N ASP A 514 -40.95 19.15 -36.71
CA ASP A 514 -42.34 19.36 -36.30
C ASP A 514 -42.59 20.87 -36.16
N ASP A 515 -43.22 21.43 -37.20
CA ASP A 515 -43.64 22.84 -37.33
C ASP A 515 -44.39 23.30 -36.06
N SER A 516 -45.24 22.43 -35.50
CA SER A 516 -46.09 22.76 -34.35
C SER A 516 -45.37 22.83 -32.99
N SER A 517 -44.21 22.17 -32.85
CA SER A 517 -43.42 22.17 -31.62
C SER A 517 -42.06 22.86 -31.74
N GLY A 518 -41.64 23.22 -32.96
CA GLY A 518 -40.35 23.84 -33.24
C GLY A 518 -39.16 22.89 -33.01
N VAL A 519 -39.39 21.58 -32.92
CA VAL A 519 -38.34 20.58 -32.67
C VAL A 519 -37.79 20.05 -33.99
N LEU A 520 -36.49 20.24 -34.18
CA LEU A 520 -35.67 19.62 -35.21
C LEU A 520 -34.87 18.47 -34.56
N ALA A 521 -35.30 17.24 -34.78
CA ALA A 521 -34.58 16.05 -34.32
C ALA A 521 -33.65 15.52 -35.42
N LEU A 522 -32.38 15.37 -35.12
CA LEU A 522 -31.34 14.85 -36.02
C LEU A 522 -31.12 13.37 -35.76
N THR A 523 -30.88 12.60 -36.81
CA THR A 523 -30.44 11.20 -36.75
C THR A 523 -29.13 11.04 -37.51
N GLY A 524 -28.14 10.44 -36.87
CA GLY A 524 -26.78 10.33 -37.37
C GLY A 524 -26.03 9.12 -36.83
N SER A 525 -24.71 9.11 -36.97
CA SER A 525 -23.80 8.10 -36.44
C SER A 525 -22.55 8.76 -35.89
N ASN A 526 -21.95 8.14 -34.86
CA ASN A 526 -20.71 8.57 -34.21
C ASN A 526 -20.73 10.02 -33.69
N LEU A 527 -21.88 10.53 -33.23
CA LEU A 527 -21.99 11.89 -32.69
C LEU A 527 -21.23 11.98 -31.35
N PRO A 528 -20.15 12.78 -31.24
CA PRO A 528 -19.33 12.85 -30.03
C PRO A 528 -19.94 13.80 -28.99
N ALA A 529 -20.05 13.38 -27.74
CA ALA A 529 -20.29 14.31 -26.64
C ALA A 529 -18.95 14.96 -26.23
N TYR A 530 -18.92 16.28 -26.14
CA TYR A 530 -17.74 17.10 -25.90
C TYR A 530 -17.76 17.67 -24.47
N PRO A 531 -16.65 17.64 -23.70
CA PRO A 531 -16.69 18.06 -22.29
C PRO A 531 -17.20 19.50 -22.10
N GLY A 532 -18.39 19.66 -21.51
CA GLY A 532 -18.99 20.96 -21.26
C GLY A 532 -20.46 20.87 -20.86
N ALA A 533 -21.24 21.85 -21.32
CA ALA A 533 -22.69 21.82 -21.32
C ALA A 533 -23.20 22.62 -22.52
N SER A 534 -23.99 21.99 -23.39
CA SER A 534 -24.54 22.56 -24.61
C SER A 534 -23.46 23.00 -25.61
N ASN A 535 -22.58 22.07 -25.99
CA ASN A 535 -21.44 22.32 -26.89
C ASN A 535 -21.07 21.14 -27.81
N ASP A 536 -21.96 20.14 -27.94
CA ASP A 536 -21.68 18.91 -28.70
C ASP A 536 -22.01 19.04 -30.19
N ILE A 537 -23.02 19.86 -30.50
CA ILE A 537 -23.43 20.23 -31.85
C ILE A 537 -23.41 21.76 -31.95
N ASP A 538 -22.52 22.32 -32.78
CA ASP A 538 -22.54 23.73 -33.17
C ASP A 538 -23.71 23.92 -34.16
N VAL A 539 -24.81 24.44 -33.65
CA VAL A 539 -26.04 24.61 -34.42
C VAL A 539 -25.88 25.71 -35.47
N SER A 540 -24.92 26.63 -35.31
CA SER A 540 -24.61 27.68 -36.29
C SER A 540 -23.92 27.15 -37.55
N LYS A 541 -23.36 25.93 -37.52
CA LYS A 541 -22.85 25.23 -38.72
C LYS A 541 -23.95 24.51 -39.52
N LEU A 542 -25.19 24.46 -39.03
CA LEU A 542 -26.29 23.73 -39.68
C LEU A 542 -27.10 24.63 -40.63
N THR A 543 -27.13 24.25 -41.91
CA THR A 543 -27.82 24.98 -42.98
C THR A 543 -28.92 24.12 -43.63
N ILE A 544 -30.14 24.63 -43.60
CA ILE A 544 -31.35 23.97 -44.10
C ILE A 544 -31.62 24.43 -45.54
N THR A 545 -31.94 23.51 -46.44
CA THR A 545 -32.35 23.80 -47.84
C THR A 545 -33.82 23.45 -48.05
N GLY A 546 -34.58 24.31 -48.73
CA GLY A 546 -36.00 24.07 -49.01
C GLY A 546 -36.57 24.83 -50.21
N GLY A 547 -37.66 25.58 -50.01
CA GLY A 547 -38.45 26.22 -51.07
C GLY A 547 -37.60 26.91 -52.17
N SER A 548 -37.84 26.52 -53.42
CA SER A 548 -37.11 26.97 -54.63
C SER A 548 -35.57 26.84 -54.56
N GLY A 549 -35.02 25.97 -53.70
CA GLY A 549 -33.57 25.83 -53.50
C GLY A 549 -32.96 26.87 -52.56
N SER A 550 -33.78 27.64 -51.85
CA SER A 550 -33.30 28.62 -50.85
C SER A 550 -32.68 27.92 -49.65
N THR A 551 -31.72 28.57 -49.00
CA THR A 551 -31.00 28.05 -47.83
C THR A 551 -31.13 28.98 -46.61
N TYR A 552 -31.16 28.41 -45.40
CA TYR A 552 -31.15 29.14 -44.14
C TYR A 552 -30.24 28.47 -43.11
N THR A 553 -29.28 29.21 -42.57
CA THR A 553 -28.38 28.74 -41.50
C THR A 553 -29.00 29.06 -40.14
N LEU A 554 -28.98 28.10 -39.22
CA LEU A 554 -29.60 28.24 -37.91
C LEU A 554 -28.82 29.20 -36.99
N THR A 555 -29.52 29.76 -36.01
CA THR A 555 -29.00 30.69 -34.99
C THR A 555 -29.37 30.30 -33.57
N THR A 556 -30.08 29.17 -33.41
CA THR A 556 -30.40 28.53 -32.13
C THR A 556 -29.12 28.12 -31.42
N SER A 557 -29.14 28.14 -30.09
CA SER A 557 -28.01 27.73 -29.26
C SER A 557 -27.67 26.26 -29.45
N ASP A 558 -26.38 25.97 -29.31
CA ASP A 558 -25.78 24.64 -29.35
C ASP A 558 -26.44 23.65 -28.39
N VAL A 559 -26.30 22.35 -28.70
CA VAL A 559 -27.04 21.27 -28.05
C VAL A 559 -26.11 20.28 -27.35
N GLU A 560 -26.59 19.75 -26.23
CA GLU A 560 -26.01 18.63 -25.48
C GLU A 560 -26.59 17.30 -25.99
N LEU A 561 -25.74 16.32 -26.25
CA LEU A 561 -26.13 14.98 -26.66
C LEU A 561 -26.41 14.07 -25.47
N THR A 562 -27.40 13.21 -25.67
CA THR A 562 -27.67 12.07 -24.77
C THR A 562 -27.59 10.73 -25.53
N SER A 563 -27.14 10.76 -26.78
CA SER A 563 -27.06 9.63 -27.70
C SER A 563 -26.02 9.90 -28.79
N ALA A 564 -25.19 8.91 -29.11
CA ALA A 564 -24.22 8.97 -30.21
C ALA A 564 -24.85 8.88 -31.62
N THR A 565 -26.19 8.81 -31.71
CA THR A 565 -26.94 8.63 -32.97
C THR A 565 -28.11 9.59 -33.14
N ALA A 566 -28.43 10.41 -32.13
CA ALA A 566 -29.56 11.33 -32.19
C ALA A 566 -29.36 12.60 -31.36
N ALA A 567 -29.79 13.73 -31.93
CA ALA A 567 -29.84 15.04 -31.26
C ALA A 567 -31.26 15.62 -31.37
N SER A 568 -31.65 16.49 -30.44
CA SER A 568 -32.95 17.18 -30.47
C SER A 568 -32.76 18.67 -30.23
N ILE A 569 -32.93 19.47 -31.26
CA ILE A 569 -32.79 20.92 -31.24
C ILE A 569 -34.20 21.53 -31.12
N THR A 570 -34.47 22.25 -30.03
CA THR A 570 -35.67 23.09 -29.93
C THR A 570 -35.32 24.47 -30.46
N LEU A 571 -35.86 24.83 -31.62
CA LEU A 571 -35.50 26.07 -32.31
C LEU A 571 -35.92 27.33 -31.54
N ASN A 572 -35.14 28.39 -31.70
CA ASN A 572 -35.56 29.73 -31.31
C ASN A 572 -36.69 30.23 -32.25
N SER A 573 -37.47 31.21 -31.81
CA SER A 573 -38.65 31.68 -32.55
C SER A 573 -38.35 32.30 -33.93
N THR A 574 -37.12 32.78 -34.15
CA THR A 574 -36.68 33.33 -35.44
C THR A 574 -36.36 32.19 -36.40
N ASP A 575 -35.59 31.20 -35.96
CA ASP A 575 -35.27 30.01 -36.74
C ASP A 575 -36.51 29.22 -37.09
N GLN A 576 -37.43 29.03 -36.13
CA GLN A 576 -38.71 28.35 -36.36
C GLN A 576 -39.49 29.05 -37.48
N SER A 577 -39.75 30.36 -37.36
CA SER A 577 -40.50 31.12 -38.37
C SER A 577 -39.85 31.12 -39.77
N ASN A 578 -38.52 31.05 -39.84
CA ASN A 578 -37.78 30.94 -41.09
C ASN A 578 -37.87 29.53 -41.67
N LEU A 579 -37.77 28.49 -40.84
CA LEU A 579 -37.95 27.09 -41.24
C LEU A 579 -39.38 26.80 -41.69
N ASP A 580 -40.41 27.26 -40.98
CA ASP A 580 -41.82 27.05 -41.37
C ASP A 580 -42.10 27.63 -42.77
N SER A 581 -41.51 28.78 -43.07
CA SER A 581 -41.58 29.42 -44.40
C SER A 581 -40.82 28.64 -45.49
N LEU A 582 -39.66 28.07 -45.13
CA LEU A 582 -38.77 27.35 -46.04
C LEU A 582 -39.24 25.90 -46.30
N LEU A 583 -39.80 25.27 -45.28
CA LEU A 583 -40.24 23.88 -45.17
C LEU A 583 -41.77 23.77 -45.37
N ASN A 584 -42.29 24.53 -46.33
CA ASN A 584 -43.71 24.83 -46.60
C ASN A 584 -44.69 23.67 -46.93
N LYS A 585 -44.37 22.42 -46.61
CA LYS A 585 -45.17 21.24 -46.93
C LYS A 585 -44.74 20.01 -46.12
N ASN A 586 -45.71 19.25 -45.60
CA ASN A 586 -45.44 17.95 -44.97
C ASN A 586 -44.81 16.93 -45.92
N GLY A 587 -43.90 16.11 -45.40
CA GLY A 587 -43.08 15.16 -46.15
C GLY A 587 -41.66 15.65 -46.39
N THR A 588 -40.99 15.13 -47.42
CA THR A 588 -39.56 15.35 -47.67
C THR A 588 -39.24 16.36 -48.77
N ALA A 589 -40.24 17.04 -49.35
CA ALA A 589 -40.04 17.99 -50.43
C ALA A 589 -41.08 19.11 -50.45
N SER A 590 -40.63 20.29 -50.86
CA SER A 590 -41.41 21.53 -50.95
C SER A 590 -42.59 21.46 -51.91
N THR A 591 -43.47 22.44 -51.82
CA THR A 591 -44.56 22.64 -52.79
C THR A 591 -44.03 22.84 -54.23
N GLN A 592 -42.76 23.27 -54.40
CA GLN A 592 -42.09 23.37 -55.70
C GLN A 592 -41.33 22.09 -56.13
N GLY A 593 -41.29 21.04 -55.29
CA GLY A 593 -40.62 19.77 -55.58
C GLY A 593 -39.15 19.68 -55.16
N THR A 594 -38.59 20.72 -54.52
CA THR A 594 -37.23 20.68 -53.95
C THR A 594 -37.21 19.78 -52.71
N THR A 595 -36.35 18.76 -52.68
CA THR A 595 -36.12 17.94 -51.48
C THR A 595 -35.57 18.78 -50.34
N TYR A 596 -36.08 18.59 -49.12
CA TYR A 596 -35.55 19.23 -47.92
C TYR A 596 -34.29 18.51 -47.44
N ASN A 597 -33.23 19.27 -47.16
CA ASN A 597 -31.93 18.73 -46.75
C ASN A 597 -31.32 19.58 -45.64
N ILE A 598 -30.67 18.95 -44.66
CA ILE A 598 -29.75 19.62 -43.73
C ILE A 598 -28.30 19.40 -44.19
N ALA A 599 -27.55 20.49 -44.29
CA ALA A 599 -26.12 20.49 -44.56
C ALA A 599 -25.40 20.94 -43.29
N ALA A 600 -24.46 20.14 -42.80
CA ALA A 600 -23.58 20.49 -41.70
C ALA A 600 -22.22 20.92 -42.28
N ALA A 601 -21.82 22.17 -42.05
CA ALA A 601 -20.49 22.65 -42.43
C ALA A 601 -19.41 22.05 -41.51
N ASP A 602 -18.14 22.15 -41.88
CA ASP A 602 -17.04 21.66 -41.05
C ASP A 602 -17.04 22.24 -39.62
N ASP A 603 -16.43 21.53 -38.67
CA ASP A 603 -16.52 21.70 -37.20
C ASP A 603 -17.94 21.67 -36.58
N TRP A 604 -18.99 21.21 -37.27
CA TRP A 604 -20.36 21.16 -36.69
C TRP A 604 -20.52 20.29 -35.44
N ALA A 605 -19.57 19.39 -35.19
CA ALA A 605 -19.50 18.56 -33.99
C ALA A 605 -18.15 18.80 -33.28
N PRO A 606 -18.05 19.78 -32.36
CA PRO A 606 -16.78 20.20 -31.75
C PRO A 606 -15.99 19.11 -31.00
N GLY A 607 -16.62 17.97 -30.68
CA GLY A 607 -15.94 16.80 -30.10
C GLY A 607 -15.19 15.91 -31.09
N ALA A 608 -15.24 16.18 -32.40
CA ALA A 608 -14.50 15.40 -33.40
C ALA A 608 -12.98 15.73 -33.41
N ASP A 609 -12.21 15.04 -34.25
CA ASP A 609 -10.81 15.41 -34.53
C ASP A 609 -10.77 16.70 -35.37
N SER A 610 -10.37 17.80 -34.73
CA SER A 610 -10.23 19.14 -35.33
C SER A 610 -9.16 19.26 -36.43
N SER A 611 -8.46 18.17 -36.75
CA SER A 611 -7.58 18.08 -37.93
C SER A 611 -8.18 17.33 -39.12
N THR A 612 -9.46 16.91 -39.02
CA THR A 612 -10.21 16.25 -40.10
C THR A 612 -11.42 17.08 -40.52
N ASP A 613 -11.64 17.22 -41.84
CA ASP A 613 -12.86 17.82 -42.40
C ASP A 613 -14.03 16.85 -42.19
N ILE A 614 -15.02 17.28 -41.42
CA ILE A 614 -16.22 16.51 -41.06
C ILE A 614 -17.50 17.04 -41.74
N ALA A 615 -17.38 17.86 -42.79
CA ALA A 615 -18.53 18.48 -43.45
C ALA A 615 -19.49 17.43 -44.08
N ASP A 616 -20.77 17.50 -43.72
CA ASP A 616 -21.84 16.62 -44.20
C ASP A 616 -22.90 17.44 -44.94
N LEU A 617 -22.63 17.71 -46.21
CA LEU A 617 -23.34 18.74 -46.98
C LEU A 617 -24.62 18.22 -47.69
N THR A 618 -24.74 16.92 -47.94
CA THR A 618 -25.81 16.37 -48.80
C THR A 618 -26.21 14.94 -48.43
N GLY A 619 -27.52 14.65 -48.46
CA GLY A 619 -28.07 13.30 -48.26
C GLY A 619 -28.98 13.20 -47.03
N ASN A 620 -28.95 14.22 -46.18
CA ASN A 620 -29.63 14.27 -44.90
C ASN A 620 -31.05 14.82 -45.08
N ALA A 621 -31.94 13.97 -45.60
CA ALA A 621 -33.31 14.37 -45.90
C ALA A 621 -34.08 14.78 -44.62
N ILE A 622 -34.78 15.91 -44.69
CA ILE A 622 -35.66 16.37 -43.61
C ILE A 622 -37.09 15.92 -43.89
N THR A 623 -37.71 15.22 -42.94
CA THR A 623 -39.15 14.90 -43.00
C THR A 623 -39.93 15.90 -42.15
N VAL A 624 -40.77 16.70 -42.81
CA VAL A 624 -41.59 17.75 -42.18
C VAL A 624 -42.95 17.18 -41.78
N SER A 625 -43.42 17.57 -40.60
CA SER A 625 -44.71 17.19 -40.02
C SER A 625 -45.45 18.39 -39.42
N ASN A 626 -46.78 18.25 -39.31
CA ASN A 626 -47.73 19.23 -38.77
C ASN A 626 -47.77 20.61 -39.46
N SER A 627 -47.12 20.78 -40.62
CA SER A 627 -47.12 22.05 -41.35
C SER A 627 -48.52 22.41 -41.90
N PRO A 628 -48.96 23.68 -41.80
CA PRO A 628 -50.29 24.11 -42.22
C PRO A 628 -50.60 23.81 -43.70
N ALA A 629 -51.83 23.36 -43.97
CA ALA A 629 -52.28 23.17 -45.35
C ALA A 629 -52.35 24.52 -46.09
N PRO A 630 -51.90 24.61 -47.36
CA PRO A 630 -51.88 25.88 -48.09
C PRO A 630 -53.29 26.41 -48.30
N THR A 631 -53.56 27.61 -47.79
CA THR A 631 -54.84 28.30 -47.96
C THR A 631 -55.11 28.56 -49.45
N PRO A 632 -56.23 28.09 -50.03
CA PRO A 632 -56.48 28.28 -51.45
C PRO A 632 -56.70 29.76 -51.77
N THR A 633 -55.94 30.28 -52.73
CA THR A 633 -56.11 31.64 -53.26
C THR A 633 -57.50 31.79 -53.89
N PRO A 634 -58.26 32.88 -53.63
CA PRO A 634 -59.56 33.08 -54.25
C PRO A 634 -59.45 33.19 -55.78
N ALA A 635 -60.20 32.38 -56.51
CA ALA A 635 -60.27 32.47 -57.96
C ALA A 635 -60.99 33.77 -58.39
N PRO A 636 -60.56 34.43 -59.49
CA PRO A 636 -61.24 35.63 -60.00
C PRO A 636 -62.64 35.31 -60.51
N THR A 637 -63.58 36.20 -60.20
CA THR A 637 -65.02 36.07 -60.50
C THR A 637 -65.31 35.94 -62.01
N PRO A 638 -66.10 34.95 -62.46
CA PRO A 638 -66.49 34.85 -63.87
C PRO A 638 -67.53 35.90 -64.26
N ALA A 639 -67.36 36.50 -65.44
CA ALA A 639 -68.41 37.31 -66.09
C ALA A 639 -69.53 36.42 -66.67
N PRO A 640 -70.77 36.92 -66.77
CA PRO A 640 -71.90 36.12 -67.28
C PRO A 640 -71.96 36.10 -68.81
N SER A 641 -72.27 34.95 -69.40
CA SER A 641 -72.74 34.85 -70.79
C SER A 641 -73.55 33.56 -71.03
N PRO A 642 -74.40 33.51 -72.06
CA PRO A 642 -75.73 32.93 -71.89
C PRO A 642 -75.99 31.58 -72.61
N SER A 643 -77.13 30.99 -72.25
CA SER A 643 -77.98 30.08 -73.02
C SER A 643 -77.47 29.47 -74.34
N GLY A 644 -77.32 28.13 -74.33
CA GLY A 644 -78.38 27.27 -74.87
C GLY A 644 -78.25 26.68 -76.29
N GLY A 645 -78.35 25.35 -76.37
CA GLY A 645 -78.73 24.58 -77.58
C GLY A 645 -77.58 24.17 -78.52
N GLY A 646 -77.56 22.98 -79.13
CA GLY A 646 -78.44 21.81 -78.92
C GLY A 646 -78.39 20.79 -80.09
N GLY A 647 -78.50 19.49 -79.78
CA GLY A 647 -78.67 18.36 -80.74
C GLY A 647 -77.39 17.90 -81.47
N GLY A 648 -77.16 16.62 -81.78
CA GLY A 648 -77.86 15.32 -81.54
C GLY A 648 -77.08 14.20 -82.28
N GLY A 649 -77.24 12.88 -82.10
CA GLY A 649 -78.05 12.06 -81.19
C GLY A 649 -77.85 10.55 -81.45
N GLY A 650 -78.51 9.66 -80.66
CA GLY A 650 -78.58 8.18 -80.85
C GLY A 650 -77.43 7.35 -80.24
N GLY A 651 -77.65 6.20 -79.57
CA GLY A 651 -78.89 5.54 -79.09
C GLY A 651 -78.61 4.19 -78.39
N SER A 652 -79.55 3.69 -77.54
CA SER A 652 -79.72 2.31 -76.94
C SER A 652 -78.49 1.60 -76.28
N GLY A 653 -78.46 1.05 -75.05
CA GLY A 653 -79.44 0.80 -73.95
C GLY A 653 -79.39 -0.68 -73.47
N GLY A 654 -79.44 -1.11 -72.19
CA GLY A 654 -79.47 -0.44 -70.86
C GLY A 654 -79.67 -1.45 -69.66
N GLY A 655 -79.32 -1.07 -68.41
CA GLY A 655 -79.42 -1.87 -67.15
C GLY A 655 -78.14 -2.67 -66.77
N GLY A 656 -77.71 -2.93 -65.51
CA GLY A 656 -78.12 -2.54 -64.14
C GLY A 656 -78.34 -3.74 -63.18
N GLY A 657 -77.75 -3.89 -61.97
CA GLY A 657 -76.69 -3.16 -61.24
C GLY A 657 -76.66 -3.45 -59.71
N THR A 658 -75.58 -3.07 -58.99
CA THR A 658 -75.43 -2.94 -57.48
C THR A 658 -75.32 -4.23 -56.60
N PRO A 659 -74.89 -4.21 -55.30
CA PRO A 659 -73.76 -3.49 -54.62
C PRO A 659 -72.91 -4.34 -53.60
N THR A 660 -72.07 -3.67 -52.78
CA THR A 660 -71.20 -4.04 -51.60
C THR A 660 -71.83 -4.94 -50.50
N PRO A 661 -71.12 -5.56 -49.48
CA PRO A 661 -70.08 -4.97 -48.57
C PRO A 661 -68.98 -5.92 -47.96
N ALA A 662 -68.27 -5.48 -46.90
CA ALA A 662 -67.09 -6.09 -46.22
C ALA A 662 -67.39 -7.01 -44.99
N PRO A 663 -66.37 -7.65 -44.38
CA PRO A 663 -66.22 -7.57 -42.91
C PRO A 663 -64.77 -7.61 -42.30
N ARG A 664 -64.69 -7.38 -40.99
CA ARG A 664 -63.60 -7.52 -39.98
C ARG A 664 -64.18 -8.35 -38.79
N PRO A 665 -63.49 -8.94 -37.77
CA PRO A 665 -62.05 -9.09 -37.40
C PRO A 665 -61.57 -10.53 -37.08
N THR A 666 -60.28 -10.75 -36.71
CA THR A 666 -59.82 -11.49 -35.49
C THR A 666 -58.29 -11.33 -35.25
N PRO A 667 -57.74 -11.64 -34.05
CA PRO A 667 -56.40 -11.19 -33.61
C PRO A 667 -55.24 -12.19 -33.82
N ALA A 668 -54.02 -11.72 -33.50
CA ALA A 668 -52.71 -12.30 -33.83
C ALA A 668 -52.25 -13.54 -33.02
N PRO A 669 -51.25 -14.28 -33.52
CA PRO A 669 -50.32 -15.09 -32.73
C PRO A 669 -48.95 -14.39 -32.54
N ALA A 670 -48.26 -14.76 -31.46
CA ALA A 670 -46.93 -14.25 -31.06
C ALA A 670 -45.76 -14.96 -31.82
N PRO A 671 -44.54 -14.39 -31.86
CA PRO A 671 -43.45 -14.90 -32.69
C PRO A 671 -42.75 -16.14 -32.12
N THR A 672 -42.27 -17.00 -33.02
CA THR A 672 -41.40 -18.15 -32.73
C THR A 672 -39.94 -17.72 -32.71
N GLN A 673 -39.18 -18.14 -31.69
CA GLN A 673 -37.73 -17.95 -31.65
C GLN A 673 -36.99 -19.07 -32.42
N PRO A 674 -35.84 -18.78 -33.06
CA PRO A 674 -35.00 -19.78 -33.71
C PRO A 674 -34.16 -20.60 -32.71
N ARG A 675 -33.73 -21.80 -33.11
CA ARG A 675 -32.85 -22.70 -32.35
C ARG A 675 -31.42 -22.69 -32.90
N THR A 676 -30.42 -22.71 -32.02
CA THR A 676 -29.04 -23.20 -32.25
C THR A 676 -28.55 -23.91 -30.94
N PRO A 677 -27.35 -24.54 -30.84
CA PRO A 677 -27.31 -26.01 -30.92
C PRO A 677 -26.72 -26.74 -29.68
N LEU A 678 -26.74 -28.08 -29.79
CA LEU A 678 -26.30 -29.13 -28.88
C LEU A 678 -24.78 -29.17 -28.59
N PRO A 679 -24.34 -29.68 -27.42
CA PRO A 679 -23.07 -30.40 -27.27
C PRO A 679 -23.25 -31.91 -26.95
N THR A 680 -22.28 -32.71 -27.39
CA THR A 680 -22.28 -34.18 -27.48
C THR A 680 -21.90 -34.89 -26.16
N PRO A 681 -22.43 -36.11 -25.85
CA PRO A 681 -22.07 -36.88 -24.64
C PRO A 681 -21.19 -38.12 -24.90
N ALA A 682 -20.38 -38.51 -23.89
CA ALA A 682 -19.76 -39.84 -23.72
C ALA A 682 -19.21 -39.99 -22.28
N PRO A 683 -18.88 -41.21 -21.79
CA PRO A 683 -19.75 -42.39 -21.68
C PRO A 683 -19.78 -43.00 -20.25
N ALA A 684 -20.64 -44.00 -20.00
CA ALA A 684 -20.76 -44.71 -18.72
C ALA A 684 -19.93 -46.02 -18.66
N PRO A 685 -19.78 -46.63 -17.46
CA PRO A 685 -20.00 -48.09 -17.38
C PRO A 685 -20.71 -48.64 -16.12
N ALA A 686 -21.56 -49.65 -16.37
CA ALA A 686 -21.89 -50.88 -15.60
C ALA A 686 -22.33 -50.88 -14.10
N PRO A 687 -23.39 -51.66 -13.75
CA PRO A 687 -23.80 -51.97 -12.36
C PRO A 687 -23.70 -53.47 -11.97
N THR A 688 -23.58 -53.80 -10.66
CA THR A 688 -23.73 -55.18 -10.15
C THR A 688 -24.33 -55.30 -8.73
N THR A 689 -25.43 -56.06 -8.63
CA THR A 689 -25.85 -57.01 -7.55
C THR A 689 -26.16 -56.56 -6.10
N ALA A 690 -27.27 -57.09 -5.56
CA ALA A 690 -27.70 -57.09 -4.15
C ALA A 690 -27.44 -58.48 -3.47
N PRO A 691 -27.69 -58.68 -2.15
CA PRO A 691 -29.04 -59.02 -1.65
C PRO A 691 -29.44 -58.49 -0.23
N ALA A 692 -30.67 -58.84 0.21
CA ALA A 692 -31.45 -58.32 1.37
C ALA A 692 -31.39 -59.23 2.65
N PRO A 693 -32.34 -59.25 3.64
CA PRO A 693 -33.36 -58.28 4.16
C PRO A 693 -33.54 -58.23 5.73
N GLY A 694 -34.43 -57.36 6.25
CA GLY A 694 -35.17 -57.52 7.55
C GLY A 694 -35.23 -56.27 8.46
N SER A 695 -36.26 -56.00 9.29
CA SER A 695 -37.62 -56.57 9.44
C SER A 695 -38.57 -55.67 10.29
N THR A 696 -39.89 -55.84 10.13
CA THR A 696 -41.00 -55.66 11.11
C THR A 696 -41.46 -54.27 11.66
N GLN A 697 -42.75 -54.00 11.40
CA GLN A 697 -43.76 -53.09 12.02
C GLN A 697 -45.07 -53.95 12.16
N PRO A 698 -46.21 -53.60 12.85
CA PRO A 698 -46.55 -52.89 14.11
C PRO A 698 -47.23 -53.88 15.12
N PRO A 699 -48.16 -53.55 16.09
CA PRO A 699 -49.51 -52.88 15.98
C PRO A 699 -49.72 -51.73 17.02
N GLY A 700 -50.70 -50.80 17.03
CA GLY A 700 -52.14 -50.75 16.65
C GLY A 700 -53.04 -50.65 17.91
N PRO A 701 -54.35 -50.23 17.90
CA PRO A 701 -55.08 -49.27 17.05
C PRO A 701 -56.18 -48.41 17.82
N THR A 702 -57.07 -47.71 17.08
CA THR A 702 -58.38 -47.08 17.50
C THR A 702 -58.33 -45.71 18.22
N ARG A 703 -59.27 -44.73 18.08
CA ARG A 703 -60.56 -44.59 17.33
C ARG A 703 -60.91 -43.07 17.11
N PRO A 704 -61.61 -42.65 16.02
CA PRO A 704 -62.20 -41.29 15.86
C PRO A 704 -63.59 -41.16 16.57
N PRO A 705 -64.35 -40.02 16.59
CA PRO A 705 -64.32 -38.83 15.69
C PRO A 705 -64.64 -37.42 16.31
N THR A 706 -64.89 -36.44 15.42
CA THR A 706 -65.70 -35.18 15.54
C THR A 706 -65.20 -33.92 16.29
N SER A 707 -64.89 -32.89 15.47
CA SER A 707 -65.29 -31.46 15.56
C SER A 707 -64.99 -30.58 16.79
N GLY A 708 -64.07 -29.62 16.61
CA GLY A 708 -63.91 -28.41 17.42
C GLY A 708 -62.61 -27.69 17.03
N PRO A 709 -62.58 -26.35 16.81
CA PRO A 709 -61.38 -25.69 16.30
C PRO A 709 -60.36 -25.51 17.42
N ASN A 710 -59.18 -26.11 17.28
CA ASN A 710 -58.05 -25.78 18.16
C ASN A 710 -56.97 -25.00 17.42
N THR A 711 -56.70 -23.81 17.93
CA THR A 711 -55.47 -23.08 17.72
C THR A 711 -54.32 -23.85 18.35
N ASP A 712 -53.49 -24.53 17.56
CA ASP A 712 -52.03 -24.55 17.77
C ASP A 712 -51.30 -25.34 16.68
N ASN A 713 -49.99 -25.09 16.61
CA ASN A 713 -48.98 -25.82 15.86
C ASN A 713 -49.02 -25.71 14.31
N ASN A 714 -48.34 -24.68 13.81
CA ASN A 714 -47.57 -24.76 12.56
C ASN A 714 -46.08 -24.55 12.88
N ASN A 715 -45.51 -25.42 13.73
CA ASN A 715 -44.07 -25.66 13.75
C ASN A 715 -43.70 -26.52 12.53
N ALA A 716 -43.67 -25.89 11.36
CA ALA A 716 -42.96 -26.45 10.22
C ALA A 716 -41.46 -26.30 10.51
N THR A 717 -40.86 -27.38 11.02
CA THR A 717 -39.41 -27.52 11.15
C THR A 717 -38.76 -27.21 9.80
N ALA A 718 -37.86 -26.23 9.78
CA ALA A 718 -37.19 -25.81 8.56
C ALA A 718 -36.20 -26.89 8.11
N ASN A 719 -36.67 -27.78 7.23
CA ASN A 719 -35.85 -28.80 6.58
C ASN A 719 -34.67 -28.12 5.83
N THR A 720 -33.46 -28.58 6.09
CA THR A 720 -32.20 -27.86 5.84
C THR A 720 -31.71 -27.90 4.38
N THR A 721 -32.52 -28.37 3.43
CA THR A 721 -32.08 -28.68 2.05
C THR A 721 -32.95 -28.12 0.92
N ASN A 722 -34.01 -27.34 1.18
CA ASN A 722 -34.83 -26.78 0.10
C ASN A 722 -34.15 -25.58 -0.59
N THR A 723 -33.63 -25.83 -1.80
CA THR A 723 -32.89 -24.89 -2.67
C THR A 723 -33.77 -23.87 -3.41
N GLY A 724 -35.05 -23.74 -3.07
CA GLY A 724 -35.94 -22.71 -3.61
C GLY A 724 -35.87 -21.41 -2.81
N ALA A 725 -35.23 -20.37 -3.36
CA ALA A 725 -35.16 -19.06 -2.72
C ALA A 725 -36.57 -18.50 -2.42
N LEU A 726 -36.84 -18.18 -1.15
CA LEU A 726 -38.15 -17.69 -0.71
C LEU A 726 -38.52 -16.40 -1.45
N ASN A 727 -39.65 -16.40 -2.14
CA ASN A 727 -40.07 -15.29 -2.97
C ASN A 727 -40.66 -14.12 -2.14
N PRO A 728 -40.83 -12.92 -2.74
CA PRO A 728 -41.27 -11.73 -2.02
C PRO A 728 -42.62 -11.87 -1.30
N LYS A 729 -43.54 -12.68 -1.83
CA LYS A 729 -44.85 -12.95 -1.19
C LYS A 729 -44.70 -13.91 0.00
N GLN A 730 -43.85 -14.92 -0.12
CA GLN A 730 -43.57 -15.88 0.96
C GLN A 730 -42.88 -15.20 2.16
N ILE A 731 -41.84 -14.38 1.93
CA ILE A 731 -41.19 -13.60 2.99
C ILE A 731 -42.18 -12.65 3.67
N ALA A 732 -43.03 -11.95 2.91
CA ALA A 732 -44.04 -11.06 3.48
C ALA A 732 -45.14 -11.81 4.29
N ALA A 733 -45.27 -13.13 4.14
CA ALA A 733 -46.20 -13.98 4.88
C ALA A 733 -45.61 -14.63 6.14
N LEU A 734 -44.27 -14.64 6.31
CA LEU A 734 -43.62 -15.23 7.48
C LEU A 734 -44.02 -14.52 8.79
N SER A 735 -44.25 -15.34 9.84
CA SER A 735 -44.53 -14.86 11.19
C SER A 735 -43.34 -14.12 11.79
N LEU A 736 -43.58 -13.24 12.76
CA LEU A 736 -42.52 -12.48 13.42
C LEU A 736 -41.54 -13.38 14.19
N ASN A 737 -41.98 -14.57 14.63
CA ASN A 737 -41.13 -15.55 15.31
C ASN A 737 -40.27 -16.33 14.30
N ALA A 738 -40.82 -16.68 13.13
CA ALA A 738 -40.03 -17.27 12.05
C ALA A 738 -38.90 -16.33 11.59
N ILE A 739 -39.22 -15.04 11.38
CA ILE A 739 -38.23 -14.01 11.01
C ILE A 739 -37.14 -13.84 12.09
N ALA A 740 -37.48 -13.90 13.38
CA ALA A 740 -36.52 -13.76 14.47
C ALA A 740 -35.54 -14.94 14.61
N ASN A 741 -35.88 -16.10 14.00
CA ASN A 741 -35.10 -17.34 14.06
C ASN A 741 -34.35 -17.67 12.75
N LEU A 742 -34.41 -16.81 11.74
CA LEU A 742 -33.59 -16.98 10.53
C LEU A 742 -32.10 -16.77 10.85
N SER A 743 -31.23 -17.63 10.30
CA SER A 743 -29.77 -17.49 10.41
C SER A 743 -29.20 -16.47 9.42
N THR A 744 -28.00 -15.99 9.68
CA THR A 744 -27.25 -15.09 8.78
C THR A 744 -27.13 -15.68 7.36
N GLN A 745 -26.76 -16.97 7.26
CA GLN A 745 -26.66 -17.71 5.99
C GLN A 745 -28.00 -17.83 5.25
N GLN A 746 -29.11 -18.03 5.97
CA GLN A 746 -30.44 -18.10 5.36
C GLN A 746 -30.88 -16.74 4.80
N VAL A 747 -30.54 -15.65 5.47
CA VAL A 747 -30.92 -14.29 5.03
C VAL A 747 -30.03 -13.79 3.89
N GLN A 748 -28.73 -14.12 3.88
CA GLN A 748 -27.84 -13.84 2.75
C GLN A 748 -28.34 -14.48 1.44
N LYS A 749 -28.93 -15.69 1.51
CA LYS A 749 -29.52 -16.37 0.34
C LYS A 749 -30.87 -15.80 -0.13
N LEU A 750 -31.38 -14.74 0.49
CA LEU A 750 -32.60 -14.06 0.02
C LEU A 750 -32.28 -13.02 -1.06
N SER A 751 -33.06 -13.02 -2.14
CA SER A 751 -32.93 -11.99 -3.18
C SER A 751 -33.25 -10.59 -2.64
N THR A 752 -32.67 -9.58 -3.27
CA THR A 752 -32.94 -8.15 -2.98
C THR A 752 -34.43 -7.81 -3.05
N ALA A 753 -35.18 -8.44 -3.97
CA ALA A 753 -36.63 -8.31 -4.07
C ALA A 753 -37.37 -8.90 -2.85
N SER A 754 -36.90 -10.02 -2.32
CA SER A 754 -37.47 -10.65 -1.12
C SER A 754 -37.17 -9.87 0.15
N ILE A 755 -35.96 -9.32 0.28
CA ILE A 755 -35.61 -8.36 1.35
C ILE A 755 -36.42 -7.05 1.21
N GLY A 756 -36.58 -6.53 0.00
CA GLY A 756 -37.38 -5.32 -0.29
C GLY A 756 -38.88 -5.47 0.00
N ALA A 757 -39.38 -6.70 0.15
CA ALA A 757 -40.77 -7.00 0.52
C ALA A 757 -41.01 -7.11 2.04
N LEU A 758 -39.96 -7.05 2.87
CA LEU A 758 -40.08 -7.07 4.33
C LEU A 758 -40.99 -5.95 4.86
N LYS A 759 -41.92 -6.33 5.73
CA LYS A 759 -42.77 -5.39 6.48
C LYS A 759 -41.95 -4.74 7.61
N PRO A 760 -42.27 -3.49 8.03
CA PRO A 760 -41.55 -2.81 9.11
C PRO A 760 -41.46 -3.64 10.40
N ALA A 761 -42.53 -4.36 10.76
CA ALA A 761 -42.55 -5.24 11.93
C ALA A 761 -41.55 -6.42 11.80
N GLN A 762 -41.36 -6.97 10.60
CA GLN A 762 -40.42 -8.07 10.34
C GLN A 762 -38.97 -7.59 10.45
N LEU A 763 -38.60 -6.46 9.83
CA LEU A 763 -37.23 -5.91 9.93
C LEU A 763 -36.82 -5.63 11.40
N SER A 764 -37.77 -5.15 12.22
CA SER A 764 -37.53 -4.89 13.64
C SER A 764 -37.30 -6.15 14.50
N LYS A 765 -37.51 -7.35 13.95
CA LYS A 765 -37.42 -8.64 14.66
C LYS A 765 -36.14 -9.43 14.37
N PHE A 766 -35.39 -9.08 13.33
CA PHE A 766 -34.06 -9.65 13.11
C PHE A 766 -33.11 -9.29 14.26
N LYS A 767 -32.21 -10.24 14.57
CA LYS A 767 -31.11 -10.01 15.52
C LYS A 767 -30.09 -9.01 14.94
N PRO A 768 -29.36 -8.27 15.79
CA PRO A 768 -28.27 -7.36 15.37
C PRO A 768 -27.34 -7.96 14.31
N ASP A 769 -26.87 -9.19 14.52
CA ASP A 769 -25.90 -9.88 13.67
C ASP A 769 -26.48 -10.23 12.28
N VAL A 770 -27.77 -10.59 12.24
CA VAL A 770 -28.49 -10.87 10.99
C VAL A 770 -28.66 -9.61 10.15
N ILE A 771 -28.85 -8.43 10.77
CA ILE A 771 -28.88 -7.15 10.03
C ILE A 771 -27.47 -6.78 9.52
N SER A 772 -26.42 -7.11 10.28
CA SER A 772 -25.03 -6.86 9.85
C SER A 772 -24.57 -7.83 8.73
N SER A 773 -25.21 -8.99 8.61
CA SER A 773 -25.05 -9.96 7.53
C SER A 773 -25.94 -9.70 6.30
N PHE A 774 -26.29 -8.45 5.99
CA PHE A 774 -26.94 -8.12 4.71
C PHE A 774 -25.86 -7.75 3.67
N SER A 775 -26.18 -7.87 2.39
CA SER A 775 -25.39 -7.24 1.32
C SER A 775 -25.72 -5.74 1.18
N GLN A 776 -24.85 -5.00 0.49
CA GLN A 776 -25.10 -3.59 0.18
C GLN A 776 -26.34 -3.42 -0.72
N GLN A 777 -26.53 -4.26 -1.74
CA GLN A 777 -27.73 -4.19 -2.57
C GLN A 777 -29.00 -4.61 -1.82
N GLN A 778 -28.89 -5.52 -0.84
CA GLN A 778 -30.02 -5.91 0.01
C GLN A 778 -30.47 -4.75 0.90
N ILE A 779 -29.57 -4.08 1.62
CA ILE A 779 -29.93 -2.93 2.47
C ILE A 779 -30.47 -1.76 1.63
N ALA A 780 -29.86 -1.46 0.47
CA ALA A 780 -30.28 -0.39 -0.44
C ALA A 780 -31.71 -0.60 -1.00
N ASN A 781 -32.13 -1.85 -1.22
CA ASN A 781 -33.47 -2.18 -1.74
C ASN A 781 -34.58 -2.21 -0.67
N ILE A 782 -34.28 -2.04 0.62
CA ILE A 782 -35.32 -1.95 1.65
C ILE A 782 -36.10 -0.64 1.49
N LYS A 783 -37.43 -0.75 1.41
CA LYS A 783 -38.32 0.41 1.31
C LYS A 783 -38.04 1.41 2.44
N PRO A 784 -37.94 2.73 2.19
CA PRO A 784 -37.67 3.73 3.23
C PRO A 784 -38.65 3.72 4.41
N SER A 785 -39.90 3.29 4.19
CA SER A 785 -40.90 3.07 5.25
C SER A 785 -40.54 1.91 6.19
N THR A 786 -39.88 0.86 5.69
CA THR A 786 -39.40 -0.29 6.46
C THR A 786 -38.12 0.04 7.23
N ILE A 787 -37.17 0.77 6.63
CA ILE A 787 -35.93 1.26 7.31
C ILE A 787 -36.22 2.03 8.61
N LYS A 788 -37.33 2.77 8.67
CA LYS A 788 -37.77 3.50 9.88
C LYS A 788 -37.96 2.58 11.11
N ALA A 789 -38.15 1.28 10.93
CA ALA A 789 -38.37 0.31 12.00
C ALA A 789 -37.10 -0.36 12.54
N LEU A 790 -35.91 0.00 12.03
CA LEU A 790 -34.64 -0.38 12.65
C LEU A 790 -34.57 0.13 14.10
N LYS A 791 -34.03 -0.72 14.98
CA LYS A 791 -33.81 -0.41 16.40
C LYS A 791 -32.41 0.18 16.61
N PRO A 792 -32.21 0.99 17.68
CA PRO A 792 -30.88 1.45 18.10
C PRO A 792 -29.83 0.34 18.12
N SER A 793 -30.14 -0.82 18.73
CA SER A 793 -29.22 -1.96 18.85
C SER A 793 -28.92 -2.69 17.54
N GLN A 794 -29.79 -2.57 16.53
CA GLN A 794 -29.51 -3.08 15.17
C GLN A 794 -28.59 -2.10 14.43
N VAL A 795 -28.83 -0.80 14.54
CA VAL A 795 -27.98 0.21 13.88
C VAL A 795 -26.58 0.25 14.50
N SER A 796 -26.46 0.12 15.83
CA SER A 796 -25.16 0.03 16.50
C SER A 796 -24.37 -1.25 16.17
N SER A 797 -24.97 -2.27 15.57
CA SER A 797 -24.27 -3.50 15.14
C SER A 797 -23.98 -3.57 13.64
N MET A 798 -24.52 -2.64 12.84
CA MET A 798 -24.33 -2.64 11.39
C MET A 798 -22.89 -2.31 11.02
N ALA A 799 -22.31 -3.09 10.11
CA ALA A 799 -21.09 -2.68 9.43
C ALA A 799 -21.29 -1.34 8.71
N THR A 800 -20.27 -0.48 8.73
CA THR A 800 -20.22 0.85 8.10
C THR A 800 -20.59 0.81 6.61
N ARG A 801 -20.15 -0.23 5.89
CA ARG A 801 -20.55 -0.51 4.50
C ARG A 801 -22.07 -0.52 4.29
N LEU A 802 -22.85 -1.05 5.24
CA LEU A 802 -24.32 -1.10 5.15
C LEU A 802 -24.99 0.20 5.55
N ILE A 803 -24.33 0.99 6.40
CA ILE A 803 -24.78 2.33 6.74
C ILE A 803 -24.63 3.25 5.53
N ASN A 804 -23.47 3.20 4.87
CA ASN A 804 -23.15 3.99 3.69
C ASN A 804 -23.92 3.55 2.43
N ALA A 805 -24.23 2.26 2.28
CA ALA A 805 -25.09 1.75 1.19
C ALA A 805 -26.58 2.17 1.29
N MET A 806 -27.00 2.84 2.38
CA MET A 806 -28.36 3.38 2.45
C MET A 806 -28.56 4.57 1.52
N GLN A 807 -29.47 4.42 0.55
CA GLN A 807 -29.89 5.48 -0.36
C GLN A 807 -30.44 6.68 0.41
N GLY A 808 -30.24 7.91 -0.09
CA GLY A 808 -30.66 9.12 0.62
C GLY A 808 -32.15 9.20 0.99
N LYS A 809 -33.05 8.50 0.27
CA LYS A 809 -34.47 8.36 0.65
C LYS A 809 -34.65 7.54 1.94
N GLN A 810 -33.84 6.50 2.15
CA GLN A 810 -33.80 5.65 3.35
C GLN A 810 -33.17 6.40 4.53
N VAL A 811 -32.03 7.07 4.31
CA VAL A 811 -31.34 7.88 5.34
C VAL A 811 -32.31 8.88 5.98
N ARG A 812 -33.10 9.60 5.16
CA ARG A 812 -34.13 10.55 5.64
C ARG A 812 -35.25 9.93 6.49
N LYS A 813 -35.37 8.60 6.57
CA LYS A 813 -36.38 7.88 7.37
C LYS A 813 -35.82 7.25 8.65
N LEU A 814 -34.49 7.18 8.81
CA LEU A 814 -33.87 6.82 10.09
C LEU A 814 -34.35 7.76 11.20
N THR A 815 -34.59 7.24 12.39
CA THR A 815 -35.08 8.08 13.49
C THR A 815 -33.92 8.84 14.15
N PRO A 816 -34.18 9.98 14.82
CA PRO A 816 -33.17 10.62 15.65
C PRO A 816 -32.64 9.72 16.79
N ARG A 817 -33.37 8.65 17.16
CA ARG A 817 -32.91 7.65 18.14
C ARG A 817 -31.93 6.64 17.55
N THR A 818 -32.11 6.24 16.29
CA THR A 818 -31.18 5.32 15.60
C THR A 818 -29.91 6.03 15.17
N ILE A 819 -29.97 7.31 14.78
CA ILE A 819 -28.76 8.11 14.51
C ILE A 819 -27.93 8.33 15.78
N LYS A 820 -28.57 8.54 16.94
CA LYS A 820 -27.88 8.60 18.24
C LYS A 820 -27.34 7.24 18.74
N ALA A 821 -27.54 6.18 17.97
CA ALA A 821 -27.08 4.82 18.28
C ALA A 821 -25.94 4.38 17.36
N LEU A 822 -25.50 5.25 16.43
CA LEU A 822 -24.22 5.07 15.76
C LEU A 822 -23.11 5.16 16.81
N ARG A 823 -22.16 4.23 16.77
CA ARG A 823 -20.92 4.28 17.56
C ARG A 823 -19.95 5.31 16.97
N PRO A 824 -18.97 5.84 17.73
CA PRO A 824 -17.95 6.75 17.20
C PRO A 824 -17.29 6.25 15.91
N ASN A 825 -16.83 5.00 15.86
CA ASN A 825 -16.27 4.38 14.65
C ASN A 825 -17.26 4.23 13.46
N GLN A 826 -18.57 4.12 13.73
CA GLN A 826 -19.59 4.18 12.68
C GLN A 826 -19.87 5.61 12.22
N VAL A 827 -19.75 6.59 13.12
CA VAL A 827 -19.87 8.00 12.79
C VAL A 827 -18.67 8.42 11.95
N SER A 828 -17.43 8.10 12.34
CA SER A 828 -16.19 8.51 11.66
C SER A 828 -16.13 8.06 10.20
N LYS A 829 -16.61 6.84 9.89
CA LYS A 829 -16.65 6.27 8.53
C LYS A 829 -17.95 6.59 7.74
N LEU A 830 -18.77 7.57 8.16
CA LEU A 830 -19.96 7.99 7.38
C LEU A 830 -19.59 8.68 6.06
N SER A 831 -20.21 8.22 4.96
CA SER A 831 -20.01 8.83 3.64
C SER A 831 -20.59 10.24 3.53
N THR A 832 -19.98 11.07 2.68
CA THR A 832 -20.47 12.42 2.37
C THR A 832 -21.90 12.40 1.84
N GLN A 833 -22.27 11.38 1.06
CA GLN A 833 -23.63 11.16 0.55
C GLN A 833 -24.64 10.86 1.67
N PHE A 834 -24.29 10.00 2.63
CA PHE A 834 -25.14 9.68 3.78
C PHE A 834 -25.40 10.92 4.64
N VAL A 835 -24.34 11.68 4.92
CA VAL A 835 -24.40 12.93 5.70
C VAL A 835 -25.18 14.02 4.98
N ALA A 836 -24.97 14.19 3.67
CA ALA A 836 -25.73 15.11 2.83
C ALA A 836 -27.23 14.78 2.80
N ALA A 837 -27.58 13.49 2.84
CA ALA A 837 -28.96 13.02 2.88
C ALA A 837 -29.64 13.25 4.25
N MET A 838 -28.91 13.46 5.34
CA MET A 838 -29.50 13.65 6.66
C MET A 838 -30.38 14.92 6.78
N THR A 839 -31.48 14.76 7.51
CA THR A 839 -32.33 15.87 7.93
C THR A 839 -31.75 16.64 9.12
N ASN A 840 -32.19 17.89 9.30
CA ASN A 840 -31.79 18.75 10.41
C ASN A 840 -32.10 18.15 11.81
N LYS A 841 -33.00 17.16 11.91
CA LYS A 841 -33.31 16.47 13.18
C LYS A 841 -32.35 15.32 13.49
N GLN A 842 -31.68 14.79 12.47
CA GLN A 842 -30.72 13.68 12.55
C GLN A 842 -29.31 14.19 12.84
N LEU A 843 -28.84 15.21 12.11
CA LEU A 843 -27.55 15.89 12.35
C LEU A 843 -27.42 16.49 13.77
N ARG A 844 -28.54 16.77 14.44
CA ARG A 844 -28.59 17.22 15.85
C ARG A 844 -28.44 16.09 16.88
N LYS A 845 -28.22 14.86 16.43
CA LYS A 845 -28.06 13.66 17.26
C LYS A 845 -26.71 12.99 17.12
N LEU A 846 -25.89 13.43 16.18
CA LEU A 846 -24.44 13.27 16.23
C LEU A 846 -23.90 14.25 17.30
N PRO A 847 -23.23 13.78 18.36
CA PRO A 847 -22.33 14.61 19.15
C PRO A 847 -21.30 15.30 18.24
N SER A 848 -20.76 16.42 18.71
CA SER A 848 -19.58 17.08 18.10
C SER A 848 -18.33 16.23 18.23
N ASP A 849 -18.26 15.46 19.30
CA ASP A 849 -17.07 14.76 19.76
C ASP A 849 -16.85 13.52 18.87
N ASP A 850 -17.94 12.91 18.37
CA ASP A 850 -17.97 11.84 17.37
C ASP A 850 -17.58 12.28 15.93
N LEU A 851 -17.38 13.59 15.67
CA LEU A 851 -17.02 14.09 14.33
C LEU A 851 -15.51 14.28 14.20
N THR A 852 -14.84 13.46 13.38
CA THR A 852 -13.37 13.57 13.23
C THR A 852 -12.96 14.79 12.40
N PRO A 853 -11.71 15.28 12.51
CA PRO A 853 -11.19 16.34 11.65
C PRO A 853 -11.34 16.03 10.14
N LYS A 854 -11.04 14.79 9.72
CA LYS A 854 -11.21 14.28 8.34
C LYS A 854 -12.66 14.46 7.85
N GLN A 855 -13.64 14.24 8.72
CA GLN A 855 -15.05 14.45 8.41
C GLN A 855 -15.45 15.92 8.34
N LEU A 856 -14.98 16.74 9.27
CA LEU A 856 -15.28 18.18 9.24
C LEU A 856 -14.75 18.81 7.95
N LYS A 857 -13.61 18.37 7.43
CA LYS A 857 -13.04 18.83 6.15
C LYS A 857 -13.82 18.34 4.92
N THR A 858 -14.35 17.11 4.96
CA THR A 858 -15.00 16.46 3.79
C THR A 858 -16.53 16.59 3.75
N PHE A 859 -17.17 16.91 4.87
CA PHE A 859 -18.62 17.10 4.91
C PHE A 859 -19.03 18.34 4.12
N PRO A 860 -20.07 18.26 3.26
CA PRO A 860 -20.57 19.43 2.53
C PRO A 860 -20.89 20.56 3.52
N THR A 861 -20.46 21.78 3.28
CA THR A 861 -20.68 22.88 4.25
C THR A 861 -22.15 23.14 4.53
N LYS A 862 -23.05 22.78 3.59
CA LYS A 862 -24.52 22.74 3.76
C LYS A 862 -25.01 21.77 4.84
N ALA A 863 -24.25 20.74 5.18
CA ALA A 863 -24.47 19.88 6.34
C ALA A 863 -23.93 20.54 7.62
N LEU A 864 -22.67 21.00 7.60
CA LEU A 864 -21.99 21.62 8.75
C LEU A 864 -22.70 22.88 9.26
N SER A 865 -23.23 23.72 8.37
CA SER A 865 -23.99 24.92 8.75
C SER A 865 -25.32 24.62 9.46
N LYS A 866 -25.73 23.35 9.58
CA LYS A 866 -26.91 22.92 10.35
C LYS A 866 -26.57 22.51 11.80
N LEU A 867 -25.29 22.41 12.16
CA LEU A 867 -24.84 22.13 13.52
C LEU A 867 -25.31 23.24 14.48
N THR A 868 -25.66 22.87 15.71
CA THR A 868 -26.16 23.83 16.70
C THR A 868 -25.03 24.64 17.32
N PRO A 869 -25.31 25.84 17.88
CA PRO A 869 -24.35 26.56 18.71
C PRO A 869 -23.82 25.74 19.89
N LYS A 870 -24.53 24.70 20.36
CA LYS A 870 -23.99 23.80 21.39
C LYS A 870 -22.90 22.90 20.80
N GLN A 871 -23.15 22.24 19.67
CA GLN A 871 -22.17 21.41 18.96
C GLN A 871 -20.93 22.23 18.56
N PHE A 872 -21.09 23.44 18.02
CA PHE A 872 -19.95 24.34 17.73
C PHE A 872 -19.16 24.76 18.96
N LYS A 873 -19.77 24.83 20.16
CA LYS A 873 -19.06 25.15 21.41
C LYS A 873 -18.22 23.98 21.93
N GLN A 874 -18.52 22.75 21.48
CA GLN A 874 -17.89 21.52 21.97
C GLN A 874 -16.74 21.03 21.06
N LEU A 875 -16.50 21.66 19.90
CA LEU A 875 -15.39 21.29 19.02
C LEU A 875 -14.03 21.56 19.69
N ASN A 876 -13.10 20.62 19.57
CA ASN A 876 -11.70 20.78 19.98
C ASN A 876 -10.85 21.51 18.91
N ILE A 877 -9.57 21.80 19.20
CA ILE A 877 -8.71 22.57 18.27
C ILE A 877 -8.45 21.83 16.94
N LYS A 878 -8.21 20.51 16.95
CA LYS A 878 -8.01 19.69 15.74
C LYS A 878 -9.27 19.73 14.85
N GLN A 879 -10.46 19.66 15.46
CA GLN A 879 -11.75 19.75 14.80
C GLN A 879 -12.03 21.15 14.22
N ILE A 880 -11.70 22.22 14.96
CA ILE A 880 -11.90 23.60 14.51
C ILE A 880 -11.00 23.91 13.31
N ASN A 881 -9.73 23.49 13.36
CA ASN A 881 -8.76 23.68 12.28
C ASN A 881 -9.11 22.89 11.01
N ALA A 882 -10.00 21.90 11.10
CA ALA A 882 -10.47 21.12 9.97
C ALA A 882 -11.84 21.55 9.43
N LEU A 883 -12.41 22.67 9.91
CA LEU A 883 -13.61 23.25 9.31
C LEU A 883 -13.28 23.89 7.95
N PRO A 884 -14.08 23.70 6.88
CA PRO A 884 -13.81 24.27 5.57
C PRO A 884 -13.96 25.80 5.57
N ASP A 885 -13.10 26.51 4.83
CA ASP A 885 -13.05 27.98 4.84
C ASP A 885 -14.36 28.65 4.39
N ASP A 886 -15.09 28.06 3.44
CA ASP A 886 -16.38 28.57 2.96
C ASP A 886 -17.51 28.43 4.01
N LEU A 887 -17.33 27.60 5.03
CA LEU A 887 -18.34 27.38 6.07
C LEU A 887 -18.68 28.67 6.82
N LEU A 888 -17.69 29.54 7.07
CA LEU A 888 -17.85 30.77 7.83
C LEU A 888 -18.91 31.70 7.22
N ASN A 889 -18.98 31.77 5.90
CA ASN A 889 -19.98 32.55 5.15
C ASN A 889 -21.42 32.03 5.31
N ARG A 890 -21.57 30.84 5.89
CA ARG A 890 -22.84 30.09 5.96
C ARG A 890 -23.32 29.88 7.41
N LEU A 891 -22.58 30.39 8.40
CA LEU A 891 -22.95 30.37 9.82
C LEU A 891 -23.75 31.60 10.23
N ASN A 892 -24.72 31.43 11.13
CA ASN A 892 -25.42 32.55 11.77
C ASN A 892 -24.67 33.08 13.00
N ASN A 893 -25.01 34.30 13.43
CA ASN A 893 -24.39 34.99 14.57
C ASN A 893 -24.33 34.20 15.88
N ARG A 894 -25.21 33.20 16.11
CA ARG A 894 -25.14 32.33 17.30
C ARG A 894 -24.16 31.18 17.13
N GLN A 895 -24.03 30.61 15.93
CA GLN A 895 -23.02 29.60 15.61
C GLN A 895 -21.62 30.22 15.63
N LEU A 896 -21.43 31.39 15.00
CA LEU A 896 -20.15 32.10 14.99
C LEU A 896 -19.69 32.50 16.41
N LYS A 897 -20.60 32.99 17.25
CA LYS A 897 -20.33 33.26 18.68
C LYS A 897 -20.00 32.00 19.49
N ALA A 898 -20.46 30.82 19.07
CA ALA A 898 -20.15 29.55 19.73
C ALA A 898 -18.79 29.00 19.28
N LEU A 899 -18.50 29.01 17.97
CA LEU A 899 -17.20 28.63 17.42
C LEU A 899 -16.07 29.47 18.02
N ASN A 900 -16.25 30.79 18.08
CA ASN A 900 -15.30 31.71 18.74
C ASN A 900 -15.20 31.49 20.27
N ARG A 901 -16.18 30.82 20.91
CA ARG A 901 -16.07 30.39 22.32
C ARG A 901 -15.34 29.04 22.47
N ALA A 902 -15.51 28.11 21.54
CA ALA A 902 -14.75 26.86 21.52
C ALA A 902 -13.27 27.13 21.28
N LEU A 903 -12.95 27.95 20.29
CA LEU A 903 -11.59 28.38 19.96
C LEU A 903 -10.85 29.03 21.14
N ARG A 904 -11.54 29.88 21.92
CA ARG A 904 -11.00 30.46 23.18
C ARG A 904 -10.97 29.50 24.37
N GLY A 905 -11.70 28.39 24.33
CA GLY A 905 -11.66 27.34 25.34
C GLY A 905 -10.58 26.30 25.06
N ALA A 906 -10.26 26.07 23.79
CA ALA A 906 -9.23 25.14 23.34
C ALA A 906 -7.82 25.78 23.35
N ASN A 907 -7.69 27.05 22.98
CA ASN A 907 -6.44 27.80 23.16
C ASN A 907 -6.41 28.48 24.54
N GLY A 908 -5.81 27.82 25.52
CA GLY A 908 -5.38 28.47 26.75
C GLY A 908 -4.43 29.63 26.43
N SER A 909 -4.89 30.87 26.63
CA SER A 909 -4.09 32.10 26.60
C SER A 909 -3.10 32.27 25.42
N ARG A 910 -3.57 32.32 24.17
CA ARG A 910 -2.87 33.03 23.07
C ARG A 910 -3.85 33.67 22.08
N ARG A 911 -3.56 34.92 21.71
CA ARG A 911 -4.43 35.80 20.90
C ARG A 911 -4.52 35.33 19.45
N LEU A 912 -5.74 35.24 18.90
CA LEU A 912 -5.89 35.22 17.44
C LEU A 912 -5.53 36.60 16.87
N THR A 913 -4.55 36.60 15.99
CA THR A 913 -4.30 37.66 15.01
C THR A 913 -4.62 37.07 13.64
N GLN A 914 -5.15 37.87 12.70
CA GLN A 914 -5.77 37.44 11.43
C GLN A 914 -7.15 36.75 11.69
N ASN A 915 -8.30 37.25 11.23
CA ASN A 915 -8.58 37.70 9.86
C ASN A 915 -9.67 38.81 9.86
N THR A 916 -9.24 40.08 9.84
CA THR A 916 -10.12 41.26 9.73
C THR A 916 -9.91 42.00 8.40
N GLN A 917 -9.63 41.27 7.31
CA GLN A 917 -9.54 41.84 5.96
C GLN A 917 -10.42 41.08 4.96
N ARG A 918 -11.75 41.28 5.08
CA ARG A 918 -12.71 41.39 3.94
C ARG A 918 -14.13 41.66 4.42
N ARG A 919 -14.36 42.88 4.94
CA ARG A 919 -15.63 43.58 4.75
C ARG A 919 -15.35 45.05 4.50
N THR A 920 -15.40 45.42 3.22
CA THR A 920 -15.41 46.80 2.75
C THR A 920 -16.59 47.53 3.41
N ILE A 921 -16.30 48.61 4.14
CA ILE A 921 -17.27 49.61 4.55
C ILE A 921 -16.60 50.97 4.27
N GLU A 922 -17.29 51.83 3.54
CA GLU A 922 -16.80 53.14 3.14
C GLU A 922 -16.66 54.12 4.34
N PRO A 923 -15.81 55.15 4.23
CA PRO A 923 -15.58 56.07 5.34
C PRO A 923 -16.66 57.16 5.39
N LEU A 924 -17.36 57.26 6.52
CA LEU A 924 -18.07 58.48 6.93
C LEU A 924 -17.71 58.81 8.38
N ALA A 925 -17.72 60.11 8.68
CA ALA A 925 -16.94 60.70 9.76
C ALA A 925 -17.68 60.80 11.11
N GLU A 926 -16.86 61.04 12.13
CA GLU A 926 -17.17 61.57 13.47
C GLU A 926 -17.89 60.70 14.51
N PRO A 927 -17.66 60.95 15.82
CA PRO A 927 -17.86 59.96 16.87
C PRO A 927 -19.18 60.13 17.63
N ILE A 928 -19.82 59.02 18.01
CA ILE A 928 -20.92 59.01 18.96
C ILE A 928 -20.51 58.29 20.25
N VAL A 929 -20.41 59.08 21.31
CA VAL A 929 -20.25 58.63 22.70
C VAL A 929 -21.54 57.95 23.16
N ILE A 930 -21.44 56.80 23.83
CA ILE A 930 -22.54 56.22 24.59
C ILE A 930 -22.14 56.18 26.07
N GLN A 931 -22.96 56.83 26.90
CA GLN A 931 -22.81 56.87 28.35
C GLN A 931 -23.59 55.75 29.05
N ASP A 932 -22.95 55.16 30.06
CA ASP A 932 -23.57 54.70 31.32
C ASP A 932 -24.38 53.36 31.30
N PRO A 933 -24.72 52.76 32.47
CA PRO A 933 -23.78 51.89 33.19
C PRO A 933 -24.36 50.50 33.55
N ARG A 934 -23.46 49.57 33.92
CA ARG A 934 -23.55 48.69 35.13
C ARG A 934 -22.51 47.55 35.07
N GLU A 935 -21.60 47.56 36.04
CA GLU A 935 -20.87 46.40 36.63
C GLU A 935 -19.98 45.53 35.71
N THR A 936 -18.80 45.05 36.13
CA THR A 936 -17.94 45.30 37.31
C THR A 936 -16.48 45.05 36.89
N TRP A 937 -15.52 45.65 37.58
CA TRP A 937 -14.09 45.57 37.22
C TRP A 937 -13.43 44.27 37.70
N PHE A 938 -12.40 43.81 36.99
CA PHE A 938 -11.24 43.16 37.60
C PHE A 938 -9.94 43.55 36.89
N SER A 939 -8.90 43.78 37.67
CA SER A 939 -7.63 44.39 37.28
C SER A 939 -6.63 43.40 36.67
N ILE A 940 -5.77 43.90 35.77
CA ILE A 940 -4.52 43.22 35.38
C ILE A 940 -3.43 43.68 36.34
N THR A 941 -2.85 42.74 37.08
CA THR A 941 -1.57 42.94 37.78
C THR A 941 -0.46 42.36 36.90
N THR A 942 0.52 43.19 36.54
CA THR A 942 1.76 42.72 35.92
C THR A 942 2.72 42.25 37.01
N ASP A 943 3.28 41.07 36.86
CA ASP A 943 4.42 40.61 37.64
C ASP A 943 5.55 40.16 36.70
N GLN A 944 6.80 40.38 37.11
CA GLN A 944 8.00 40.03 36.36
C GLN A 944 8.85 39.03 37.14
N SER A 945 9.21 37.92 36.49
CA SER A 945 10.37 37.14 36.93
C SER A 945 11.10 36.47 35.77
N THR A 946 12.42 36.61 35.87
CA THR A 946 13.56 35.90 35.25
C THR A 946 13.46 34.36 35.37
N HIS A 947 14.26 33.51 34.69
CA HIS A 947 15.55 33.69 34.00
C HIS A 947 15.80 32.58 32.93
N GLN A 948 16.99 32.59 32.30
CA GLN A 948 17.45 31.67 31.24
C GLN A 948 17.67 30.20 31.66
N ARG A 949 17.77 29.32 30.65
CA ARG A 949 18.80 28.27 30.60
C ARG A 949 19.46 28.25 29.22
N ASP A 950 20.79 28.30 29.20
CA ASP A 950 21.63 27.95 28.05
C ASP A 950 21.71 26.42 27.89
N LEU A 951 22.07 25.93 26.70
CA LEU A 951 23.40 25.34 26.44
C LEU A 951 23.51 24.78 25.00
N GLN A 952 24.63 25.08 24.34
CA GLN A 952 25.38 24.24 23.37
C GLN A 952 24.71 23.89 22.00
N THR A 953 25.40 23.83 20.85
CA THR A 953 26.84 24.01 20.49
C THR A 953 26.98 24.67 19.10
N ASN A 954 27.99 25.53 18.90
CA ASN A 954 29.11 25.33 17.95
C ASN A 954 29.94 26.61 17.73
N ASP A 955 31.25 26.40 17.55
CA ASP A 955 32.35 27.37 17.66
C ASP A 955 32.93 27.72 16.23
N PRO A 956 34.09 28.37 16.04
CA PRO A 956 34.19 29.81 15.79
C PRO A 956 34.83 30.19 14.43
N LEU A 957 35.29 31.46 14.34
CA LEU A 957 35.98 32.15 13.23
C LEU A 957 35.01 32.69 12.16
N ASP A 958 35.09 33.93 11.70
CA ASP A 958 36.24 34.84 11.59
C ASP A 958 35.87 36.32 11.89
N LEU A 959 36.86 37.13 12.29
CA LEU A 959 36.70 38.49 12.81
C LEU A 959 37.52 39.50 12.01
N LEU A 960 36.92 40.15 11.01
CA LEU A 960 37.57 41.26 10.28
C LEU A 960 36.69 42.49 10.06
N ALA A 961 37.33 43.63 10.27
CA ALA A 961 36.92 44.99 9.89
C ALA A 961 35.65 45.58 10.54
N LEU A 962 35.83 46.27 11.66
CA LEU A 962 35.45 47.69 11.75
C LEU A 962 36.38 48.43 12.72
N SER A 963 37.25 49.27 12.15
CA SER A 963 38.25 50.05 12.88
C SER A 963 37.74 51.40 13.34
N ASN A 964 38.42 51.93 14.38
CA ASN A 964 38.50 53.32 14.82
C ASN A 964 37.41 53.87 15.78
N PRO A 965 37.80 54.82 16.66
CA PRO A 965 37.52 54.63 18.09
C PRO A 965 36.92 55.87 18.77
N ASN A 966 36.56 55.75 20.04
CA ASN A 966 36.89 56.79 21.03
C ASN A 966 36.89 56.23 22.45
N GLN A 967 37.96 56.56 23.17
CA GLN A 967 38.12 56.38 24.62
C GLN A 967 37.26 57.45 25.36
N SER A 968 37.02 57.43 26.67
CA SER A 968 37.59 56.61 27.76
C SER A 968 36.59 56.43 28.93
N LEU A 969 36.90 55.46 29.80
CA LEU A 969 36.53 55.37 31.23
C LEU A 969 37.16 56.54 32.05
N PRO A 970 37.09 56.64 33.41
CA PRO A 970 36.39 55.85 34.44
C PRO A 970 35.42 56.72 35.31
N LEU A 971 34.63 56.22 36.28
CA LEU A 971 34.94 55.43 37.49
C LEU A 971 33.73 54.58 37.93
#